data_AF-A0AAJ2U1B3-F1
#
_entry.id   AF-A0AAJ2U1B3-F1
#
_cell.length_a   1.000
_cell.length_b   1.000
_cell.length_c   1.000
_cell.angle_alpha   90.00
_cell.angle_beta   90.00
_cell.angle_gamma   90.00
#
_symmetry.space_group_name_H-M   'P 1'
#
loop_
_entity.id
_entity.type
_entity.pdbx_description
1 polymer ?
#
loop_
_entity_poly.entity_id
_entity_poly.type
_entity_poly.pdbx_seq_one_letter_code
_entity_poly.pdbx_strand_id
1 'polypeptide(L)'
;MSYQPKSYRKFLATSVTAAVVTTAVATGASAATVETQNTTQFSDVSSSYFAAGEIYRLVEKEIISGYPDGTFKPGQNINRGQAATLLVKAAGLEIPESVTDRPFSDVSVENNFAAVLTAMKDAGFIGGYSDGTYRAGAEITREQMASILVRTFALENTGADVEVADLASAHASHQDNIVILAQNGITQVENFRPKESVTRAQFATFVDRALTNQYTEELGLSGIEFVDTNTVEVAFDRVLTAEEVAEMTFAFSPELEVTAQELKTAEVSSSDAGSVVVLTTADQDPEQDYRLWVNGERTTLEGTGSAFLPEPTPGDELVVESVTAIDATTISVLFEGMEEAVVIELDEELVDGDNEVTFTYNEQEFTVTVSFEAPVEEGLVVESVSAITTTEVEVKVSAATEDVLGFTVEVKDSKGNVVEVKPVDVSEGDTEITFEFKTAVDAEELTGIWTVDGVEFNFTVIEQFEAILEAAQASPLNQVVLLNALEAAGIKNVDSDKLSEYADAIVDAQPENLKDIQDAINEANKTDEEKAAEAAAVKAVADARNQVQLLAALQSNFDRINSDWIVAYAEADILTGTSLLALTAEDDGVTFDAVQKLIDDVNKDKVEVAVSKANLSLDAKLVADARALVLAYIADGEEDELTDKDYALDGLEIEDALIAVNRATTNNSLKNALVRLDSLENSLLKKYEGTSFDTKTDDFDIDTVKDNLLAKYREAIREASVENKNQRSDIQAIITQVNNAEADALLTNVTSANNADELLKALKAYPNLKGVADINKAVYFSEDFSAVTASDIQAKVNTSNIVAIGTATTGSEVLAKLNVLELKNVVSANQVAYLDAKTSLAAESNAAAVDTALKGINDQLAESAAVKAINDATTATEVKSALDTLAITEYLNVTSADRIFIAEQVLEARDEVTSPVAKEFANKTAVAAAVSTATGARTTAIDGVNNLKVDDSLTNIANVLLAVGHPSLTGEVGAPTAGDTLIADAFITSLTFKDGEVDPQFRSISAIRAAITAAQ
;
A
#
# COMPACT_ATOMS: atom_id res chain seq x y z
N MET A 1 -25.50 -36.38 -21.09
CA MET A 1 -24.05 -36.21 -20.90
C MET A 1 -23.84 -36.01 -19.42
N SER A 2 -22.98 -36.81 -18.82
CA SER A 2 -22.77 -36.87 -17.37
C SER A 2 -22.21 -35.55 -16.87
N TYR A 3 -22.97 -34.92 -15.98
CA TYR A 3 -22.60 -33.78 -15.15
C TYR A 3 -21.21 -34.04 -14.52
N GLN A 4 -20.22 -33.21 -14.87
CA GLN A 4 -18.92 -33.20 -14.20
C GLN A 4 -18.98 -32.22 -13.02
N PRO A 5 -18.36 -32.54 -11.87
CA PRO A 5 -18.45 -31.71 -10.67
C PRO A 5 -17.64 -30.42 -10.81
N LYS A 6 -18.15 -29.34 -10.19
CA LYS A 6 -17.62 -27.95 -10.12
C LYS A 6 -16.21 -27.80 -9.49
N SER A 7 -15.44 -28.87 -9.36
CA SER A 7 -14.15 -28.89 -8.66
C SER A 7 -12.94 -28.45 -9.49
N TYR A 8 -13.14 -27.93 -10.71
CA TYR A 8 -12.06 -27.43 -11.57
C TYR A 8 -11.93 -25.89 -11.61
N ARG A 9 -12.80 -25.14 -10.92
CA ARG A 9 -12.77 -23.65 -10.85
C ARG A 9 -11.68 -23.07 -9.93
N LYS A 10 -10.71 -23.86 -9.46
CA LYS A 10 -9.73 -23.43 -8.43
C LYS A 10 -8.36 -23.02 -8.95
N PHE A 11 -8.18 -22.82 -10.26
CA PHE A 11 -6.82 -22.64 -10.82
C PHE A 11 -6.41 -21.22 -11.21
N LEU A 12 -7.31 -20.22 -11.22
CA LEU A 12 -6.92 -18.83 -11.53
C LEU A 12 -6.84 -17.91 -10.29
N ALA A 13 -7.59 -18.19 -9.22
CA ALA A 13 -7.51 -17.40 -7.98
C ALA A 13 -6.22 -17.63 -7.13
N THR A 14 -5.35 -18.57 -7.49
CA THR A 14 -4.11 -18.88 -6.72
C THR A 14 -2.80 -18.62 -7.47
N SER A 15 -2.84 -17.99 -8.65
CA SER A 15 -1.61 -17.63 -9.39
C SER A 15 -1.59 -16.19 -9.89
N VAL A 16 -1.77 -15.23 -8.98
CA VAL A 16 -0.96 -14.00 -9.07
C VAL A 16 0.35 -14.29 -8.33
N THR A 17 1.26 -14.97 -9.03
CA THR A 17 2.69 -14.93 -8.69
C THR A 17 3.38 -14.10 -9.75
N ALA A 18 3.22 -12.78 -9.69
CA ALA A 18 4.19 -11.87 -10.28
C ALA A 18 5.22 -11.54 -9.20
N ALA A 19 6.38 -12.18 -9.31
CA ALA A 19 7.58 -11.74 -8.63
C ALA A 19 7.93 -10.33 -9.11
N VAL A 20 7.80 -9.33 -8.24
CA VAL A 20 8.73 -8.20 -8.20
C VAL A 20 9.75 -8.52 -7.11
N VAL A 21 11.00 -8.73 -7.53
CA VAL A 21 12.14 -8.75 -6.61
C VAL A 21 12.31 -7.34 -6.04
N THR A 22 12.04 -7.26 -4.75
CA THR A 22 12.30 -6.21 -3.76
C THR A 22 13.39 -5.16 -4.09
N THR A 23 12.96 -3.91 -4.26
CA THR A 23 13.62 -2.72 -3.65
C THR A 23 12.62 -1.59 -3.38
N ALA A 24 12.28 -1.37 -2.11
CA ALA A 24 12.01 -0.10 -1.40
C ALA A 24 11.60 -0.54 0.04
N VAL A 25 12.15 -0.10 1.16
CA VAL A 25 12.39 1.27 1.67
C VAL A 25 11.19 2.21 1.50
N ALA A 26 10.18 1.97 2.35
CA ALA A 26 9.40 2.91 3.20
C ALA A 26 8.53 4.07 2.63
N THR A 27 7.39 4.27 3.34
CA THR A 27 6.51 5.46 3.54
C THR A 27 5.43 5.83 2.51
N GLY A 28 4.18 5.95 2.99
CA GLY A 28 3.10 6.80 2.47
C GLY A 28 2.12 6.14 1.50
N ALA A 29 0.84 6.03 1.91
CA ALA A 29 -0.27 5.84 0.97
C ALA A 29 -0.29 7.02 0.00
N SER A 30 -0.05 6.74 -1.28
CA SER A 30 -0.28 7.63 -2.40
C SER A 30 -1.16 6.86 -3.36
N ALA A 31 -2.28 7.47 -3.77
CA ALA A 31 -3.20 6.98 -4.79
C ALA A 31 -2.45 6.27 -5.91
N ALA A 32 -2.82 5.03 -6.18
CA ALA A 32 -2.30 4.28 -7.31
C ALA A 32 -2.86 4.91 -8.59
N THR A 33 -2.10 5.86 -9.16
CA THR A 33 -2.32 6.33 -10.53
C THR A 33 -2.26 5.13 -11.47
N VAL A 34 -3.41 4.70 -12.00
CA VAL A 34 -3.45 3.85 -13.19
C VAL A 34 -3.12 4.75 -14.38
N GLU A 35 -1.85 5.12 -14.52
CA GLU A 35 -1.38 5.67 -15.78
C GLU A 35 -1.54 4.58 -16.85
N THR A 36 -2.51 4.79 -17.75
CA THR A 36 -2.58 4.07 -19.02
C THR A 36 -1.35 4.38 -19.85
N GLN A 37 -0.26 3.69 -19.56
CA GLN A 37 0.96 3.67 -20.36
C GLN A 37 0.65 2.99 -21.70
N ASN A 38 0.06 3.76 -22.63
CA ASN A 38 0.01 3.47 -24.06
C ASN A 38 1.42 3.54 -24.65
N THR A 39 2.30 2.62 -24.25
CA THR A 39 3.53 2.36 -24.98
C THR A 39 3.16 1.50 -26.18
N THR A 40 3.23 2.06 -27.39
CA THR A 40 2.96 1.30 -28.62
C THR A 40 4.05 0.24 -28.81
N GLN A 41 3.83 -0.97 -28.27
CA GLN A 41 4.79 -2.08 -28.32
C GLN A 41 4.93 -2.70 -29.72
N PHE A 42 3.90 -2.52 -30.58
CA PHE A 42 3.90 -3.07 -31.94
C PHE A 42 3.73 -1.95 -32.97
N SER A 43 4.56 -1.98 -34.01
CA SER A 43 4.58 -0.96 -35.07
C SER A 43 3.32 -0.92 -35.94
N ASP A 44 2.51 -1.97 -35.92
CA ASP A 44 1.30 -2.16 -36.73
C ASP A 44 0.00 -2.21 -35.92
N VAL A 45 0.05 -1.83 -34.63
CA VAL A 45 -1.12 -1.65 -33.75
C VAL A 45 -1.03 -0.25 -33.16
N SER A 46 -1.80 0.68 -33.72
CA SER A 46 -1.94 2.01 -33.12
C SER A 46 -2.79 1.93 -31.85
N SER A 47 -2.64 2.89 -30.94
CA SER A 47 -3.49 2.99 -29.73
C SER A 47 -4.98 3.11 -30.05
N SER A 48 -5.32 3.69 -31.21
CA SER A 48 -6.70 3.78 -31.72
C SER A 48 -7.19 2.54 -32.49
N TYR A 49 -6.37 1.49 -32.61
CA TYR A 49 -6.78 0.27 -33.29
C TYR A 49 -7.86 -0.45 -32.46
N PHE A 50 -8.92 -0.96 -33.11
CA PHE A 50 -10.12 -1.45 -32.41
C PHE A 50 -9.88 -2.54 -31.36
N ALA A 51 -8.79 -3.29 -31.51
CA ALA A 51 -8.40 -4.39 -30.61
C ALA A 51 -7.11 -4.09 -29.84
N ALA A 52 -6.62 -2.85 -29.83
CA ALA A 52 -5.33 -2.51 -29.20
C ALA A 52 -5.32 -2.93 -27.73
N GLY A 53 -6.36 -2.58 -26.96
CA GLY A 53 -6.45 -2.91 -25.54
C GLY A 53 -6.47 -4.41 -25.28
N GLU A 54 -7.31 -5.16 -26.01
CA GLU A 54 -7.42 -6.63 -25.91
C GLU A 54 -6.09 -7.30 -26.27
N ILE A 55 -5.39 -6.80 -27.28
CA ILE A 55 -4.09 -7.32 -27.70
C ILE A 55 -3.07 -7.13 -26.58
N TYR A 56 -2.95 -5.92 -26.03
CA TYR A 56 -1.94 -5.63 -25.01
C TYR A 56 -2.21 -6.38 -23.70
N ARG A 57 -3.46 -6.51 -23.25
CA ARG A 57 -3.80 -7.32 -22.07
C ARG A 57 -3.41 -8.79 -22.23
N LEU A 58 -3.67 -9.39 -23.39
CA LEU A 58 -3.25 -10.77 -23.63
C LEU A 58 -1.72 -10.92 -23.77
N VAL A 59 -1.01 -9.86 -24.14
CA VAL A 59 0.47 -9.85 -24.17
C VAL A 59 1.03 -9.78 -22.76
N GLU A 60 0.46 -8.92 -21.91
CA GLU A 60 0.79 -8.81 -20.49
C GLU A 60 0.58 -10.14 -19.76
N LYS A 61 -0.51 -10.85 -20.07
CA LYS A 61 -0.81 -12.21 -19.56
C LYS A 61 0.04 -13.32 -20.21
N GLU A 62 0.99 -12.99 -21.08
CA GLU A 62 1.84 -13.94 -21.84
C GLU A 62 1.09 -14.98 -22.70
N ILE A 63 -0.21 -14.76 -22.93
CA ILE A 63 -1.09 -15.62 -23.73
C ILE A 63 -0.71 -15.49 -25.20
N ILE A 64 -0.47 -14.26 -25.66
CA ILE A 64 -0.13 -13.94 -27.05
C ILE A 64 1.12 -13.07 -27.10
N SER A 65 1.97 -13.24 -28.12
CA SER A 65 3.18 -12.42 -28.29
C SER A 65 3.34 -11.96 -29.73
N GLY A 66 3.95 -10.79 -29.93
CA GLY A 66 4.26 -10.28 -31.27
C GLY A 66 5.31 -11.11 -32.01
N TYR A 67 5.56 -10.74 -33.26
CA TYR A 67 6.58 -11.37 -34.09
C TYR A 67 7.96 -10.74 -33.81
N PRO A 68 9.06 -11.47 -34.07
CA PRO A 68 10.42 -10.95 -33.88
C PRO A 68 10.76 -9.68 -34.68
N ASP A 69 9.95 -9.36 -35.70
CA ASP A 69 10.07 -8.15 -36.53
C ASP A 69 9.42 -6.91 -35.89
N GLY A 70 8.88 -7.02 -34.66
CA GLY A 70 8.24 -5.91 -33.95
C GLY A 70 6.80 -5.61 -34.40
N THR A 71 6.17 -6.54 -35.11
CA THR A 71 4.76 -6.45 -35.54
C THR A 71 3.88 -7.45 -34.79
N PHE A 72 2.58 -7.17 -34.66
CA PHE A 72 1.58 -8.10 -34.12
C PHE A 72 0.84 -8.88 -35.21
N LYS A 73 0.75 -8.30 -36.42
CA LYS A 73 0.01 -8.78 -37.60
C LYS A 73 -1.49 -8.96 -37.31
N PRO A 74 -2.20 -7.89 -36.89
CA PRO A 74 -3.58 -8.00 -36.41
C PRO A 74 -4.57 -8.50 -37.48
N GLY A 75 -4.31 -8.23 -38.76
CA GLY A 75 -5.13 -8.68 -39.89
C GLY A 75 -4.81 -10.09 -40.40
N GLN A 76 -3.82 -10.78 -39.84
CA GLN A 76 -3.45 -12.12 -40.28
C GLN A 76 -4.45 -13.15 -39.74
N ASN A 77 -5.00 -14.00 -40.61
CA ASN A 77 -5.83 -15.13 -40.18
C ASN A 77 -5.01 -16.13 -39.36
N ILE A 78 -5.60 -16.67 -38.30
CA ILE A 78 -4.97 -17.72 -37.50
C ILE A 78 -5.47 -19.10 -37.92
N ASN A 79 -4.58 -20.08 -37.82
CA ASN A 79 -4.95 -21.47 -38.01
C ASN A 79 -5.43 -22.14 -36.71
N ARG A 80 -6.08 -23.29 -36.84
CA ARG A 80 -6.65 -24.06 -35.73
C ARG A 80 -5.60 -24.53 -34.71
N GLY A 81 -4.35 -24.72 -35.13
CA GLY A 81 -3.22 -25.03 -34.25
C GLY A 81 -2.82 -23.83 -33.40
N GLN A 82 -2.66 -22.66 -34.01
CA GLN A 82 -2.38 -21.39 -33.32
C GLN A 82 -3.51 -21.02 -32.35
N ALA A 83 -4.77 -21.18 -32.76
CA ALA A 83 -5.91 -20.98 -31.87
C ALA A 83 -5.84 -21.88 -30.63
N ALA A 84 -5.50 -23.16 -30.80
CA ALA A 84 -5.31 -24.07 -29.67
C ALA A 84 -4.13 -23.66 -28.78
N THR A 85 -3.04 -23.14 -29.34
CA THR A 85 -1.88 -22.65 -28.56
C THR A 85 -2.21 -21.44 -27.71
N LEU A 86 -3.07 -20.54 -28.20
CA LEU A 86 -3.52 -19.40 -27.41
C LEU A 86 -4.49 -19.84 -26.31
N LEU A 87 -5.41 -20.75 -26.62
CA LEU A 87 -6.42 -21.21 -25.66
C LEU A 87 -5.86 -22.11 -24.57
N VAL A 88 -4.87 -22.96 -24.86
CA VAL A 88 -4.21 -23.77 -23.82
C VAL A 88 -3.53 -22.89 -22.78
N LYS A 89 -2.95 -21.76 -23.22
CA LYS A 89 -2.34 -20.76 -22.35
C LYS A 89 -3.39 -19.97 -21.58
N ALA A 90 -4.44 -19.50 -22.25
CA ALA A 90 -5.53 -18.77 -21.62
C ALA A 90 -6.25 -19.61 -20.55
N ALA A 91 -6.38 -20.92 -20.78
CA ALA A 91 -6.95 -21.86 -19.82
C ALA A 91 -5.97 -22.33 -18.72
N GLY A 92 -4.72 -21.83 -18.72
CA GLY A 92 -3.71 -22.21 -17.73
C GLY A 92 -3.34 -23.70 -17.73
N LEU A 93 -3.54 -24.42 -18.85
CA LEU A 93 -3.29 -25.85 -18.91
C LEU A 93 -1.79 -26.15 -19.00
N GLU A 94 -1.33 -27.14 -18.23
CA GLU A 94 0.03 -27.66 -18.35
C GLU A 94 0.24 -28.32 -19.72
N ILE A 95 1.28 -27.85 -20.44
CA ILE A 95 1.65 -28.39 -21.74
C ILE A 95 2.71 -29.49 -21.52
N PRO A 96 2.46 -30.74 -21.93
CA PRO A 96 3.42 -31.81 -21.74
C PRO A 96 4.70 -31.55 -22.55
N GLU A 97 5.87 -31.75 -21.93
CA GLU A 97 7.18 -31.54 -22.57
C GLU A 97 7.39 -32.42 -23.81
N SER A 98 6.76 -33.59 -23.83
CA SER A 98 6.78 -34.50 -24.98
C SER A 98 5.48 -35.29 -25.07
N VAL A 99 5.12 -35.69 -26.29
CA VAL A 99 3.95 -36.52 -26.57
C VAL A 99 4.38 -37.83 -27.21
N THR A 100 3.96 -38.95 -26.63
CA THR A 100 4.28 -40.29 -27.12
C THR A 100 3.24 -40.81 -28.10
N ASP A 101 2.01 -40.32 -28.03
CA ASP A 101 0.90 -40.70 -28.89
C ASP A 101 0.43 -39.52 -29.75
N ARG A 102 -0.08 -39.84 -30.94
CA ARG A 102 -0.62 -38.85 -31.86
C ARG A 102 -1.98 -38.34 -31.33
N PRO A 103 -2.16 -37.03 -31.07
CA PRO A 103 -3.44 -36.52 -30.57
C PRO A 103 -4.56 -36.67 -31.61
N PHE A 104 -4.23 -36.55 -32.90
CA PHE A 104 -5.14 -36.74 -34.02
C PHE A 104 -4.46 -37.45 -35.19
N SER A 105 -5.23 -38.08 -36.06
CA SER A 105 -4.72 -38.94 -37.14
C SER A 105 -3.90 -38.21 -38.22
N ASP A 106 -3.96 -36.88 -38.27
CA ASP A 106 -3.18 -35.99 -39.16
C ASP A 106 -2.12 -35.17 -38.42
N VAL A 107 -1.98 -35.32 -37.10
CA VAL A 107 -0.98 -34.63 -36.27
C VAL A 107 0.04 -35.67 -35.79
N SER A 108 1.27 -35.63 -36.31
CA SER A 108 2.37 -36.47 -35.81
C SER A 108 2.85 -36.00 -34.45
N VAL A 109 3.52 -36.87 -33.67
CA VAL A 109 4.15 -36.48 -32.40
C VAL A 109 5.20 -35.36 -32.56
N GLU A 110 5.88 -35.32 -33.73
CA GLU A 110 6.85 -34.27 -34.10
C GLU A 110 6.20 -32.96 -34.59
N ASN A 111 4.87 -32.87 -34.63
CA ASN A 111 4.20 -31.65 -35.07
C ASN A 111 4.31 -30.57 -33.97
N ASN A 112 4.61 -29.33 -34.34
CA ASN A 112 4.76 -28.22 -33.40
C ASN A 112 3.51 -27.94 -32.53
N PHE A 113 2.32 -28.40 -32.95
CA PHE A 113 1.09 -28.27 -32.17
C PHE A 113 0.74 -29.53 -31.37
N ALA A 114 1.52 -30.62 -31.45
CA ALA A 114 1.13 -31.91 -30.89
C ALA A 114 0.93 -31.87 -29.38
N ALA A 115 1.86 -31.28 -28.62
CA ALA A 115 1.75 -31.14 -27.16
C ALA A 115 0.52 -30.33 -26.72
N VAL A 116 0.31 -29.18 -27.35
CA VAL A 116 -0.84 -28.30 -27.11
C VAL A 116 -2.16 -29.00 -27.42
N LEU A 117 -2.23 -29.71 -28.56
CA LEU A 117 -3.43 -30.42 -28.97
C LEU A 117 -3.71 -31.64 -28.09
N THR A 118 -2.69 -32.27 -27.53
CA THR A 118 -2.86 -33.30 -26.50
C THR A 118 -3.49 -32.70 -25.24
N ALA A 119 -2.91 -31.63 -24.69
CA ALA A 119 -3.44 -30.98 -23.48
C ALA A 119 -4.91 -30.53 -23.64
N MET A 120 -5.22 -29.83 -24.73
CA MET A 120 -6.59 -29.37 -25.02
C MET A 120 -7.58 -30.52 -25.27
N LYS A 121 -7.11 -31.64 -25.83
CA LYS A 121 -7.95 -32.83 -26.08
C LYS A 121 -8.22 -33.58 -24.78
N ASP A 122 -7.20 -33.73 -23.94
CA ASP A 122 -7.30 -34.41 -22.64
C ASP A 122 -8.19 -33.62 -21.67
N ALA A 123 -8.14 -32.28 -21.74
CA ALA A 123 -9.07 -31.38 -21.06
C ALA A 123 -10.50 -31.40 -21.65
N GLY A 124 -10.72 -32.06 -22.79
CA GLY A 124 -12.03 -32.16 -23.43
C GLY A 124 -12.47 -30.93 -24.22
N PHE A 125 -11.60 -29.92 -24.37
CA PHE A 125 -11.92 -28.67 -25.08
C PHE A 125 -11.97 -28.85 -26.60
N ILE A 126 -11.25 -29.85 -27.14
CA ILE A 126 -11.25 -30.18 -28.57
C ILE A 126 -11.49 -31.67 -28.85
N GLY A 127 -12.24 -31.95 -29.93
CA GLY A 127 -12.56 -33.32 -30.37
C GLY A 127 -12.13 -33.68 -31.80
N GLY A 128 -11.66 -32.72 -32.59
CA GLY A 128 -11.36 -32.92 -34.02
C GLY A 128 -12.61 -33.13 -34.88
N TYR A 129 -12.40 -33.53 -36.14
CA TYR A 129 -13.46 -33.89 -37.09
C TYR A 129 -13.85 -35.37 -36.92
N SER A 130 -15.03 -35.74 -37.41
CA SER A 130 -15.53 -37.13 -37.34
C SER A 130 -14.66 -38.14 -38.10
N ASP A 131 -13.79 -37.69 -39.00
CA ASP A 131 -12.79 -38.52 -39.69
C ASP A 131 -11.52 -38.78 -38.86
N GLY A 132 -11.46 -38.26 -37.63
CA GLY A 132 -10.33 -38.40 -36.71
C GLY A 132 -9.18 -37.42 -36.97
N THR A 133 -9.35 -36.44 -37.87
CA THR A 133 -8.35 -35.37 -38.14
C THR A 133 -8.62 -34.11 -37.31
N TYR A 134 -7.61 -33.26 -37.11
CA TYR A 134 -7.77 -31.94 -36.48
C TYR A 134 -7.59 -30.77 -37.45
N ARG A 135 -6.76 -30.96 -38.48
CA ARG A 135 -6.44 -29.98 -39.53
C ARG A 135 -5.81 -28.71 -38.95
N ALA A 136 -4.74 -28.87 -38.16
CA ALA A 136 -4.09 -27.78 -37.42
C ALA A 136 -3.67 -26.59 -38.30
N GLY A 137 -3.25 -26.84 -39.55
CA GLY A 137 -2.83 -25.79 -40.48
C GLY A 137 -3.99 -25.07 -41.21
N ALA A 138 -5.23 -25.54 -41.10
CA ALA A 138 -6.38 -24.86 -41.68
C ALA A 138 -6.77 -23.63 -40.85
N GLU A 139 -7.19 -22.55 -41.50
CA GLU A 139 -7.75 -21.38 -40.83
C GLU A 139 -8.95 -21.78 -39.97
N ILE A 140 -9.06 -21.18 -38.77
CA ILE A 140 -10.22 -21.39 -37.91
C ILE A 140 -11.37 -20.49 -38.37
N THR A 141 -12.56 -21.06 -38.54
CA THR A 141 -13.77 -20.28 -38.82
C THR A 141 -14.41 -19.77 -37.53
N ARG A 142 -15.19 -18.68 -37.63
CA ARG A 142 -15.88 -18.07 -36.48
C ARG A 142 -16.80 -19.05 -35.74
N GLU A 143 -17.52 -19.92 -36.44
CA GLU A 143 -18.37 -20.95 -35.81
C GLU A 143 -17.58 -22.01 -35.03
N GLN A 144 -16.37 -22.33 -35.50
CA GLN A 144 -15.47 -23.27 -34.83
C GLN A 144 -14.83 -22.64 -33.60
N MET A 145 -14.43 -21.36 -33.72
CA MET A 145 -13.97 -20.55 -32.60
C MET A 145 -15.04 -20.46 -31.50
N ALA A 146 -16.30 -20.21 -31.85
CA ALA A 146 -17.39 -20.17 -30.87
C ALA A 146 -17.46 -21.47 -30.04
N SER A 147 -17.37 -22.61 -30.72
CA SER A 147 -17.48 -23.91 -30.04
C SER A 147 -16.28 -24.27 -29.18
N ILE A 148 -15.08 -23.81 -29.51
CA ILE A 148 -13.90 -24.06 -28.68
C ILE A 148 -13.86 -23.09 -27.49
N LEU A 149 -14.29 -21.83 -27.65
CA LEU A 149 -14.39 -20.87 -26.55
C LEU A 149 -15.41 -21.31 -25.50
N VAL A 150 -16.63 -21.68 -25.92
CA VAL A 150 -17.67 -22.19 -25.00
C VAL A 150 -17.17 -23.38 -24.18
N ARG A 151 -16.42 -24.29 -24.78
CA ARG A 151 -15.87 -25.44 -24.03
C ARG A 151 -14.70 -25.07 -23.14
N THR A 152 -13.81 -24.19 -23.62
CA THR A 152 -12.58 -23.82 -22.90
C THR A 152 -12.90 -23.00 -21.65
N PHE A 153 -13.83 -22.06 -21.76
CA PHE A 153 -14.23 -21.15 -20.67
C PHE A 153 -15.52 -21.60 -19.97
N ALA A 154 -16.02 -22.80 -20.29
CA ALA A 154 -17.24 -23.37 -19.73
C ALA A 154 -18.47 -22.44 -19.76
N LEU A 155 -18.59 -21.63 -20.81
CA LEU A 155 -19.62 -20.59 -20.92
C LEU A 155 -21.03 -21.19 -20.89
N GLU A 156 -21.88 -20.64 -20.03
CA GLU A 156 -23.22 -21.14 -19.80
C GLU A 156 -24.27 -20.41 -20.66
N ASN A 157 -25.39 -21.08 -20.94
CA ASN A 157 -26.52 -20.45 -21.61
C ASN A 157 -27.30 -19.65 -20.55
N THR A 158 -27.24 -18.33 -20.63
CA THR A 158 -27.89 -17.42 -19.67
C THR A 158 -29.41 -17.33 -19.89
N GLY A 159 -29.91 -17.83 -21.01
CA GLY A 159 -31.32 -17.71 -21.40
C GLY A 159 -31.71 -16.33 -21.95
N ALA A 160 -30.78 -15.37 -22.01
CA ALA A 160 -31.03 -14.05 -22.59
C ALA A 160 -31.47 -14.18 -24.07
N ASP A 161 -32.49 -13.41 -24.45
CA ASP A 161 -33.01 -13.37 -25.80
C ASP A 161 -32.06 -12.54 -26.68
N VAL A 162 -31.30 -13.21 -27.54
CA VAL A 162 -30.31 -12.58 -28.40
C VAL A 162 -30.57 -12.96 -29.86
N GLU A 163 -30.63 -11.94 -30.72
CA GLU A 163 -30.83 -12.15 -32.16
C GLU A 163 -29.51 -12.13 -32.91
N VAL A 164 -29.20 -13.24 -33.61
CA VAL A 164 -28.09 -13.32 -34.56
C VAL A 164 -28.68 -13.60 -35.95
N ALA A 165 -28.71 -12.57 -36.80
CA ALA A 165 -29.49 -12.58 -38.05
C ALA A 165 -29.07 -13.70 -39.02
N ASP A 166 -27.78 -14.02 -39.06
CA ASP A 166 -27.22 -15.05 -39.93
C ASP A 166 -26.92 -16.38 -39.21
N LEU A 167 -27.52 -16.64 -38.05
CA LEU A 167 -27.32 -17.87 -37.27
C LEU A 167 -27.58 -19.14 -38.10
N ALA A 168 -28.62 -19.11 -38.95
CA ALA A 168 -28.98 -20.21 -39.84
C ALA A 168 -27.89 -20.55 -40.87
N SER A 169 -26.95 -19.65 -41.13
CA SER A 169 -25.80 -19.91 -42.01
C SER A 169 -24.69 -20.71 -41.32
N ALA A 170 -24.69 -20.80 -39.98
CA ALA A 170 -23.77 -21.64 -39.22
C ALA A 170 -24.15 -23.12 -39.34
N HIS A 171 -23.17 -24.01 -39.18
CA HIS A 171 -23.48 -25.43 -39.03
C HIS A 171 -24.28 -25.67 -37.73
N ALA A 172 -25.28 -26.54 -37.77
CA ALA A 172 -26.20 -26.77 -36.65
C ALA A 172 -25.48 -27.07 -35.31
N SER A 173 -24.36 -27.80 -35.34
CA SER A 173 -23.55 -28.10 -34.14
C SER A 173 -22.84 -26.90 -33.51
N HIS A 174 -22.90 -25.73 -34.13
CA HIS A 174 -22.23 -24.52 -33.67
C HIS A 174 -23.21 -23.39 -33.35
N GLN A 175 -24.50 -23.53 -33.73
CA GLN A 175 -25.51 -22.48 -33.55
C GLN A 175 -25.68 -22.12 -32.07
N ASP A 176 -25.90 -23.11 -31.21
CA ASP A 176 -26.05 -22.89 -29.77
C ASP A 176 -24.81 -22.19 -29.17
N ASN A 177 -23.60 -22.55 -29.60
CA ASN A 177 -22.38 -21.91 -29.09
C ASN A 177 -22.24 -20.45 -29.54
N ILE A 178 -22.76 -20.10 -30.73
CA ILE A 178 -22.79 -18.72 -31.20
C ILE A 178 -23.77 -17.90 -30.36
N VAL A 179 -24.93 -18.48 -30.04
CA VAL A 179 -25.92 -17.87 -29.13
C VAL A 179 -25.32 -17.70 -27.74
N ILE A 180 -24.67 -18.71 -27.18
CA ILE A 180 -23.99 -18.63 -25.87
C ILE A 180 -22.93 -17.51 -25.88
N LEU A 181 -22.12 -17.37 -26.93
CA LEU A 181 -21.18 -16.25 -27.00
C LEU A 181 -21.90 -14.88 -27.01
N ALA A 182 -23.05 -14.76 -27.66
CA ALA A 182 -23.80 -13.52 -27.72
C ALA A 182 -24.44 -13.20 -26.35
N GLN A 183 -25.02 -14.21 -25.71
CA GLN A 183 -25.61 -14.15 -24.38
C GLN A 183 -24.61 -13.70 -23.29
N ASN A 184 -23.35 -14.12 -23.41
CA ASN A 184 -22.28 -13.76 -22.48
C ASN A 184 -21.49 -12.50 -22.91
N GLY A 185 -22.01 -11.70 -23.86
CA GLY A 185 -21.39 -10.45 -24.29
C GLY A 185 -20.05 -10.60 -25.05
N ILE A 186 -19.61 -11.83 -25.32
CA ILE A 186 -18.35 -12.10 -26.03
C ILE A 186 -18.44 -11.65 -27.50
N THR A 187 -19.63 -11.73 -28.10
CA THR A 187 -19.94 -11.18 -29.43
C THR A 187 -21.22 -10.35 -29.41
N GLN A 188 -21.23 -9.21 -30.11
CA GLN A 188 -22.39 -8.28 -30.14
C GLN A 188 -22.68 -7.79 -31.57
N VAL A 189 -22.62 -8.69 -32.56
CA VAL A 189 -22.78 -8.34 -33.98
C VAL A 189 -24.12 -8.82 -34.52
N GLU A 190 -24.80 -7.98 -35.30
CA GLU A 190 -26.04 -8.35 -36.01
C GLU A 190 -25.83 -9.59 -36.90
N ASN A 191 -24.70 -9.65 -37.59
CA ASN A 191 -24.29 -10.80 -38.41
C ASN A 191 -22.99 -11.38 -37.85
N PHE A 192 -23.04 -12.62 -37.36
CA PHE A 192 -21.89 -13.32 -36.80
C PHE A 192 -20.92 -13.83 -37.85
N ARG A 193 -21.33 -13.97 -39.12
CA ARG A 193 -20.52 -14.44 -40.25
C ARG A 193 -19.81 -15.77 -39.96
N PRO A 194 -20.55 -16.83 -39.63
CA PRO A 194 -20.00 -18.07 -39.04
C PRO A 194 -18.95 -18.78 -39.89
N LYS A 195 -18.97 -18.58 -41.22
CA LYS A 195 -18.05 -19.21 -42.17
C LYS A 195 -16.76 -18.43 -42.45
N GLU A 196 -16.66 -17.18 -42.01
CA GLU A 196 -15.45 -16.39 -42.20
C GLU A 196 -14.32 -16.89 -41.28
N SER A 197 -13.08 -16.77 -41.77
CA SER A 197 -11.88 -17.02 -40.99
C SER A 197 -11.66 -15.93 -39.95
N VAL A 198 -11.03 -16.27 -38.83
CA VAL A 198 -10.78 -15.33 -37.73
C VAL A 198 -9.38 -14.72 -37.87
N THR A 199 -9.30 -13.39 -37.86
CA THR A 199 -8.01 -12.70 -37.78
C THR A 199 -7.43 -12.79 -36.38
N ARG A 200 -6.12 -12.62 -36.26
CA ARG A 200 -5.40 -12.68 -34.99
C ARG A 200 -5.89 -11.64 -33.99
N ALA A 201 -6.21 -10.42 -34.44
CA ALA A 201 -6.83 -9.41 -33.59
C ALA A 201 -8.25 -9.79 -33.15
N GLN A 202 -9.07 -10.30 -34.07
CA GLN A 202 -10.42 -10.75 -33.72
C GLN A 202 -10.38 -11.87 -32.68
N PHE A 203 -9.51 -12.86 -32.86
CA PHE A 203 -9.37 -13.96 -31.92
C PHE A 203 -8.89 -13.48 -30.55
N ALA A 204 -7.93 -12.55 -30.50
CA ALA A 204 -7.50 -11.89 -29.26
C ALA A 204 -8.69 -11.22 -28.55
N THR A 205 -9.52 -10.47 -29.28
CA THR A 205 -10.72 -9.85 -28.71
C THR A 205 -11.69 -10.87 -28.10
N PHE A 206 -11.94 -11.99 -28.77
CA PHE A 206 -12.84 -13.01 -28.22
C PHE A 206 -12.28 -13.72 -26.99
N VAL A 207 -10.97 -14.01 -26.98
CA VAL A 207 -10.31 -14.64 -25.83
C VAL A 207 -10.27 -13.70 -24.64
N ASP A 208 -9.91 -12.43 -24.85
CA ASP A 208 -9.90 -11.41 -23.79
C ASP A 208 -11.30 -11.26 -23.16
N ARG A 209 -12.35 -11.13 -23.98
CA ARG A 209 -13.73 -11.05 -23.48
C ARG A 209 -14.17 -12.30 -22.72
N ALA A 210 -13.77 -13.49 -23.18
CA ALA A 210 -14.09 -14.73 -22.49
C ALA A 210 -13.37 -14.83 -21.13
N LEU A 211 -12.12 -14.38 -21.04
CA LEU A 211 -11.38 -14.27 -19.78
C LEU A 211 -12.00 -13.23 -18.83
N THR A 212 -12.40 -12.07 -19.35
CA THR A 212 -13.11 -11.03 -18.61
C THR A 212 -14.43 -11.57 -18.03
N ASN A 213 -15.21 -12.31 -18.82
CA ASN A 213 -16.45 -12.94 -18.36
C ASN A 213 -16.17 -13.99 -17.28
N GLN A 214 -15.22 -14.91 -17.50
CA GLN A 214 -14.82 -15.89 -16.49
C GLN A 214 -14.37 -15.22 -15.19
N TYR A 215 -13.56 -14.16 -15.28
CA TYR A 215 -13.06 -13.43 -14.11
C TYR A 215 -14.20 -12.77 -13.32
N THR A 216 -15.16 -12.18 -14.03
CA THR A 216 -16.36 -11.56 -13.41
C THR A 216 -17.18 -12.62 -12.66
N GLU A 217 -17.41 -13.79 -13.27
CA GLU A 217 -18.11 -14.91 -12.61
C GLU A 217 -17.31 -15.51 -11.44
N GLU A 218 -15.99 -15.62 -11.53
CA GLU A 218 -15.14 -16.16 -10.46
C GLU A 218 -15.10 -15.24 -9.23
N LEU A 219 -15.14 -13.92 -9.44
CA LEU A 219 -15.30 -12.94 -8.37
C LEU A 219 -16.72 -12.95 -7.78
N GLY A 220 -17.70 -13.53 -8.49
CA GLY A 220 -19.09 -13.51 -8.10
C GLY A 220 -19.72 -12.12 -8.25
N LEU A 221 -19.34 -11.35 -9.27
CA LEU A 221 -19.92 -10.04 -9.54
C LEU A 221 -21.26 -10.19 -10.28
N SER A 222 -22.32 -9.59 -9.76
CA SER A 222 -23.68 -9.72 -10.29
C SER A 222 -24.26 -8.44 -10.89
N GLY A 223 -23.78 -7.26 -10.48
CA GLY A 223 -24.30 -5.99 -10.97
C GLY A 223 -23.44 -4.78 -10.62
N ILE A 224 -23.66 -3.69 -11.36
CA ILE A 224 -23.14 -2.37 -11.04
C ILE A 224 -24.24 -1.34 -11.28
N GLU A 225 -24.38 -0.37 -10.38
CA GLU A 225 -25.38 0.68 -10.46
C GLU A 225 -24.76 2.03 -10.09
N PHE A 226 -24.95 3.04 -10.94
CA PHE A 226 -24.54 4.42 -10.68
C PHE A 226 -25.72 5.13 -10.06
N VAL A 227 -25.69 5.26 -8.73
CA VAL A 227 -26.86 5.64 -7.93
C VAL A 227 -27.14 7.14 -8.05
N ASP A 228 -26.09 7.95 -7.92
CA ASP A 228 -26.15 9.41 -8.00
C ASP A 228 -24.83 9.96 -8.60
N THR A 229 -24.60 11.27 -8.51
CA THR A 229 -23.43 11.92 -9.11
C THR A 229 -22.08 11.45 -8.58
N ASN A 230 -22.00 10.78 -7.43
CA ASN A 230 -20.76 10.38 -6.80
C ASN A 230 -20.81 9.02 -6.09
N THR A 231 -21.86 8.23 -6.28
CA THR A 231 -22.03 6.91 -5.66
C THR A 231 -22.20 5.82 -6.70
N VAL A 232 -21.48 4.72 -6.53
CA VAL A 232 -21.59 3.52 -7.37
C VAL A 232 -21.73 2.28 -6.50
N GLU A 233 -22.75 1.47 -6.72
CA GLU A 233 -22.95 0.19 -6.03
C GLU A 233 -22.48 -0.97 -6.90
N VAL A 234 -21.68 -1.86 -6.32
CA VAL A 234 -21.18 -3.08 -6.96
C VAL A 234 -21.74 -4.29 -6.23
N ALA A 235 -22.61 -5.05 -6.91
CA ALA A 235 -23.28 -6.21 -6.35
C ALA A 235 -22.48 -7.50 -6.60
N PHE A 236 -22.47 -8.37 -5.59
CA PHE A 236 -21.87 -9.70 -5.63
C PHE A 236 -22.92 -10.78 -5.36
N ASP A 237 -22.85 -11.94 -6.02
CA ASP A 237 -23.69 -13.13 -5.81
C ASP A 237 -23.21 -14.03 -4.65
N ARG A 238 -22.23 -13.55 -3.87
CA ARG A 238 -21.67 -14.20 -2.68
C ARG A 238 -21.54 -13.24 -1.50
N VAL A 239 -21.41 -13.80 -0.31
CA VAL A 239 -21.14 -13.05 0.93
C VAL A 239 -19.65 -12.67 0.97
N LEU A 240 -19.36 -11.40 1.26
CA LEU A 240 -18.01 -10.86 1.47
C LEU A 240 -17.83 -10.42 2.93
N THR A 241 -16.59 -10.48 3.45
CA THR A 241 -16.22 -9.83 4.71
C THR A 241 -15.63 -8.43 4.47
N ALA A 242 -15.62 -7.57 5.50
CA ALA A 242 -14.96 -6.26 5.41
C ALA A 242 -13.45 -6.38 5.10
N GLU A 243 -12.78 -7.39 5.64
CA GLU A 243 -11.36 -7.68 5.36
C GLU A 243 -11.15 -8.07 3.88
N GLU A 244 -12.05 -8.86 3.29
CA GLU A 244 -12.01 -9.17 1.85
C GLU A 244 -12.25 -7.92 0.99
N VAL A 245 -13.16 -7.02 1.39
CA VAL A 245 -13.41 -5.76 0.67
C VAL A 245 -12.20 -4.84 0.77
N ALA A 246 -11.56 -4.72 1.93
CA ALA A 246 -10.36 -3.89 2.13
C ALA A 246 -9.17 -4.35 1.26
N GLU A 247 -9.05 -5.64 0.96
CA GLU A 247 -8.02 -6.17 0.05
C GLU A 247 -8.37 -6.00 -1.45
N MET A 248 -9.64 -5.71 -1.78
CA MET A 248 -10.07 -5.47 -3.16
C MET A 248 -9.72 -4.05 -3.62
N THR A 249 -9.35 -3.90 -4.89
CA THR A 249 -9.15 -2.59 -5.54
C THR A 249 -10.16 -2.41 -6.66
N PHE A 250 -10.89 -1.30 -6.66
CA PHE A 250 -11.88 -0.96 -7.69
C PHE A 250 -11.36 0.21 -8.53
N ALA A 251 -11.52 0.11 -9.85
CA ALA A 251 -11.13 1.18 -10.78
C ALA A 251 -12.08 1.23 -11.98
N PHE A 252 -12.12 2.37 -12.65
CA PHE A 252 -13.00 2.61 -13.80
C PHE A 252 -12.24 3.00 -15.07
N SER A 253 -12.86 2.73 -16.22
CA SER A 253 -12.38 3.20 -17.52
C SER A 253 -13.56 3.76 -18.35
N PRO A 254 -13.57 5.06 -18.73
CA PRO A 254 -12.57 6.10 -18.42
C PRO A 254 -12.33 6.28 -16.93
N GLU A 255 -11.20 6.89 -16.57
CA GLU A 255 -10.80 7.04 -15.15
C GLU A 255 -11.87 7.82 -14.39
N LEU A 256 -12.37 7.17 -13.33
CA LEU A 256 -13.25 7.74 -12.31
C LEU A 256 -12.60 7.37 -10.98
N GLU A 257 -12.18 8.39 -10.24
CA GLU A 257 -11.49 8.21 -8.96
C GLU A 257 -12.45 7.62 -7.94
N VAL A 258 -12.03 6.53 -7.28
CA VAL A 258 -12.72 5.92 -6.14
C VAL A 258 -12.02 6.41 -4.88
N THR A 259 -12.74 7.13 -4.02
CA THR A 259 -12.19 7.77 -2.81
C THR A 259 -12.45 6.95 -1.56
N ALA A 260 -13.50 6.13 -1.55
CA ALA A 260 -13.84 5.22 -0.47
C ALA A 260 -14.57 3.99 -1.00
N GLN A 261 -14.50 2.90 -0.24
CA GLN A 261 -15.22 1.66 -0.52
C GLN A 261 -15.67 1.05 0.81
N GLU A 262 -16.93 0.62 0.86
CA GLU A 262 -17.51 0.02 2.06
C GLU A 262 -18.47 -1.11 1.71
N LEU A 263 -18.58 -2.08 2.61
CA LEU A 263 -19.56 -3.16 2.46
C LEU A 263 -20.92 -2.65 2.96
N LYS A 264 -21.93 -2.63 2.09
CA LYS A 264 -23.29 -2.23 2.43
C LYS A 264 -23.87 -3.18 3.48
N THR A 265 -24.07 -2.68 4.70
CA THR A 265 -24.68 -3.43 5.81
C THR A 265 -26.19 -3.55 5.56
N ALA A 266 -26.65 -4.74 5.19
CA ALA A 266 -28.05 -4.90 4.78
C ALA A 266 -29.02 -5.01 5.98
N GLU A 267 -29.88 -4.00 6.17
CA GLU A 267 -31.32 -4.27 6.20
C GLU A 267 -31.79 -4.41 4.73
N VAL A 268 -32.29 -5.59 4.37
CA VAL A 268 -32.42 -6.04 2.98
C VAL A 268 -33.47 -5.26 2.16
N SER A 269 -33.10 -4.75 0.99
CA SER A 269 -34.04 -4.60 -0.15
C SER A 269 -33.39 -4.49 -1.54
N SER A 270 -32.73 -5.55 -2.03
CA SER A 270 -32.85 -5.90 -3.46
C SER A 270 -32.63 -7.41 -3.65
N SER A 271 -33.55 -8.03 -4.35
CA SER A 271 -33.59 -9.48 -4.56
C SER A 271 -32.45 -9.92 -5.48
N ASP A 272 -31.67 -10.92 -5.01
CA ASP A 272 -30.74 -11.79 -5.74
C ASP A 272 -29.22 -11.53 -5.58
N ALA A 273 -28.76 -10.48 -4.89
CA ALA A 273 -27.34 -10.28 -4.54
C ALA A 273 -27.00 -10.78 -3.11
N GLY A 274 -25.83 -11.39 -2.95
CA GLY A 274 -25.29 -11.86 -1.67
C GLY A 274 -24.54 -10.80 -0.85
N SER A 275 -23.94 -9.79 -1.50
CA SER A 275 -23.34 -8.59 -0.88
C SER A 275 -23.40 -7.41 -1.85
N VAL A 276 -23.37 -6.18 -1.34
CA VAL A 276 -23.19 -4.97 -2.14
C VAL A 276 -22.03 -4.16 -1.55
N VAL A 277 -21.13 -3.70 -2.40
CA VAL A 277 -20.05 -2.77 -2.03
C VAL A 277 -20.42 -1.40 -2.56
N VAL A 278 -20.48 -0.40 -1.69
CA VAL A 278 -20.70 1.00 -2.07
C VAL A 278 -19.36 1.65 -2.32
N LEU A 279 -19.20 2.29 -3.47
CA LEU A 279 -18.02 3.04 -3.85
C LEU A 279 -18.38 4.52 -3.90
N THR A 280 -17.65 5.33 -3.15
CA THR A 280 -17.69 6.78 -3.32
C THR A 280 -16.71 7.16 -4.42
N THR A 281 -17.19 7.92 -5.41
CA THR A 281 -16.43 8.34 -6.57
C THR A 281 -16.33 9.86 -6.68
N ALA A 282 -15.48 10.35 -7.59
CA ALA A 282 -15.58 11.72 -8.07
C ALA A 282 -16.90 11.96 -8.85
N ASP A 283 -17.21 13.22 -9.16
CA ASP A 283 -18.38 13.61 -9.96
C ASP A 283 -18.42 12.83 -11.29
N GLN A 284 -19.53 12.15 -11.52
CA GLN A 284 -19.78 11.33 -12.69
C GLN A 284 -20.31 12.18 -13.84
N ASP A 285 -19.86 11.89 -15.06
CA ASP A 285 -20.45 12.47 -16.27
C ASP A 285 -21.67 11.62 -16.68
N PRO A 286 -22.89 12.18 -16.70
CA PRO A 286 -24.11 11.43 -16.99
C PRO A 286 -24.23 10.94 -18.43
N GLU A 287 -23.38 11.42 -19.33
CA GLU A 287 -23.32 10.95 -20.71
C GLU A 287 -22.18 9.93 -20.92
N GLN A 288 -21.41 9.61 -19.86
CA GLN A 288 -20.23 8.78 -19.93
C GLN A 288 -20.50 7.36 -19.41
N ASP A 289 -20.25 6.37 -20.26
CA ASP A 289 -20.19 4.96 -19.85
C ASP A 289 -18.85 4.67 -19.18
N TYR A 290 -18.91 4.11 -17.98
CA TYR A 290 -17.77 3.65 -17.19
C TYR A 290 -17.76 2.12 -17.13
N ARG A 291 -16.58 1.53 -17.26
CA ARG A 291 -16.38 0.09 -17.11
C ARG A 291 -15.59 -0.23 -15.86
N LEU A 292 -16.07 -1.20 -15.09
CA LEU A 292 -15.46 -1.61 -13.82
C LEU A 292 -14.26 -2.55 -14.01
N TRP A 293 -13.21 -2.29 -13.26
CA TRP A 293 -12.03 -3.13 -13.06
C TRP A 293 -11.91 -3.46 -11.57
N VAL A 294 -11.57 -4.70 -11.27
CA VAL A 294 -11.37 -5.19 -9.89
C VAL A 294 -10.02 -5.89 -9.80
N ASN A 295 -9.21 -5.58 -8.80
CA ASN A 295 -7.88 -6.17 -8.58
C ASN A 295 -6.95 -6.05 -9.80
N GLY A 296 -7.04 -4.93 -10.51
CA GLY A 296 -6.26 -4.66 -11.72
C GLY A 296 -6.74 -5.40 -12.96
N GLU A 297 -7.86 -6.13 -12.89
CA GLU A 297 -8.39 -6.96 -13.96
C GLU A 297 -9.74 -6.43 -14.46
N ARG A 298 -9.93 -6.47 -15.77
CA ARG A 298 -11.16 -5.98 -16.41
C ARG A 298 -12.34 -6.89 -16.09
N THR A 299 -13.50 -6.31 -15.78
CA THR A 299 -14.78 -7.04 -15.62
C THR A 299 -15.74 -6.83 -16.81
N THR A 300 -16.85 -7.57 -16.84
CA THR A 300 -17.93 -7.35 -17.83
C THR A 300 -18.93 -6.28 -17.40
N LEU A 301 -18.82 -5.75 -16.18
CA LEU A 301 -19.75 -4.76 -15.65
C LEU A 301 -19.43 -3.36 -16.19
N GLU A 302 -20.45 -2.69 -16.72
CA GLU A 302 -20.41 -1.32 -17.23
C GLU A 302 -21.73 -0.61 -16.89
N GLY A 303 -21.65 0.70 -16.65
CA GLY A 303 -22.82 1.54 -16.38
C GLY A 303 -22.55 2.98 -16.79
N THR A 304 -23.61 3.73 -17.06
CA THR A 304 -23.53 5.15 -17.41
C THR A 304 -23.58 5.99 -16.15
N GLY A 305 -22.77 7.05 -16.07
CA GLY A 305 -22.85 8.00 -14.95
C GLY A 305 -24.27 8.56 -14.77
N SER A 306 -24.58 9.02 -13.56
CA SER A 306 -25.91 9.54 -13.24
C SER A 306 -25.98 11.07 -13.31
N ALA A 307 -27.14 11.60 -13.74
CA ALA A 307 -27.42 13.04 -13.86
C ALA A 307 -28.49 13.45 -12.84
N PHE A 308 -28.44 14.71 -12.42
CA PHE A 308 -29.52 15.33 -11.63
C PHE A 308 -30.87 15.29 -12.39
N LEU A 309 -31.92 14.69 -11.82
CA LEU A 309 -33.28 14.73 -12.38
C LEU A 309 -33.95 16.10 -12.07
N PRO A 310 -34.54 16.81 -13.06
CA PRO A 310 -35.20 18.10 -12.79
C PRO A 310 -36.65 17.93 -12.31
N GLU A 311 -37.04 18.67 -11.27
CA GLU A 311 -38.40 18.71 -10.70
C GLU A 311 -39.52 19.26 -11.62
N PRO A 312 -40.80 18.86 -11.43
CA PRO A 312 -41.95 19.25 -12.26
C PRO A 312 -42.36 20.73 -12.16
N THR A 313 -42.96 21.28 -13.23
CA THR A 313 -43.36 22.70 -13.34
C THR A 313 -44.72 23.03 -12.70
N PRO A 314 -44.92 24.27 -12.18
CA PRO A 314 -46.22 24.70 -11.61
C PRO A 314 -47.38 24.64 -12.62
N GLY A 315 -48.41 23.82 -12.33
CA GLY A 315 -49.68 23.76 -13.08
C GLY A 315 -50.21 22.37 -13.44
N ASP A 316 -49.43 21.31 -13.27
CA ASP A 316 -49.87 19.93 -13.52
C ASP A 316 -50.78 19.40 -12.39
N GLU A 317 -51.74 18.52 -12.70
CA GLU A 317 -52.64 17.91 -11.70
C GLU A 317 -51.90 16.75 -11.02
N LEU A 318 -51.36 17.01 -9.84
CA LEU A 318 -50.51 16.06 -9.11
C LEU A 318 -51.37 15.21 -8.16
N VAL A 319 -51.02 13.93 -8.02
CA VAL A 319 -51.68 12.98 -7.12
C VAL A 319 -50.61 12.33 -6.25
N VAL A 320 -50.77 12.36 -4.92
CA VAL A 320 -49.83 11.72 -4.01
C VAL A 320 -49.95 10.20 -4.12
N GLU A 321 -48.87 9.54 -4.54
CA GLU A 321 -48.75 8.09 -4.64
C GLU A 321 -48.35 7.48 -3.28
N SER A 322 -47.34 8.06 -2.65
CA SER A 322 -46.92 7.69 -1.29
C SER A 322 -46.39 8.91 -0.54
N VAL A 323 -46.50 8.85 0.79
CA VAL A 323 -45.87 9.82 1.67
C VAL A 323 -45.20 9.09 2.82
N THR A 324 -43.97 9.46 3.11
CA THR A 324 -43.20 8.98 4.26
C THR A 324 -42.58 10.16 4.97
N ALA A 325 -42.54 10.14 6.29
CA ALA A 325 -41.79 11.14 7.02
C ALA A 325 -40.30 10.90 6.83
N ILE A 326 -39.53 11.96 6.60
CA ILE A 326 -38.07 11.90 6.51
C ILE A 326 -37.51 12.27 7.88
N ASP A 327 -37.97 13.40 8.43
CA ASP A 327 -37.65 13.88 9.77
C ASP A 327 -38.85 14.65 10.37
N ALA A 328 -38.66 15.26 11.55
CA ALA A 328 -39.73 15.95 12.26
C ALA A 328 -40.28 17.18 11.52
N THR A 329 -39.56 17.71 10.54
CA THR A 329 -39.92 18.92 9.80
C THR A 329 -40.12 18.67 8.31
N THR A 330 -39.76 17.49 7.81
CA THR A 330 -39.79 17.19 6.37
C THR A 330 -40.44 15.85 6.06
N ILE A 331 -41.22 15.83 4.99
CA ILE A 331 -41.84 14.61 4.47
C ILE A 331 -41.38 14.38 3.04
N SER A 332 -41.19 13.11 2.69
CA SER A 332 -41.00 12.66 1.32
C SER A 332 -42.37 12.37 0.73
N VAL A 333 -42.72 13.05 -0.35
CA VAL A 333 -43.99 12.88 -1.06
C VAL A 333 -43.69 12.44 -2.48
N LEU A 334 -43.97 11.17 -2.79
CA LEU A 334 -43.96 10.70 -4.16
C LEU A 334 -45.30 11.03 -4.80
N PHE A 335 -45.27 11.75 -5.93
CA PHE A 335 -46.45 11.95 -6.75
C PHE A 335 -46.49 10.91 -7.88
N GLU A 336 -47.69 10.44 -8.23
CA GLU A 336 -47.88 9.45 -9.30
C GLU A 336 -47.18 9.90 -10.60
N GLY A 337 -46.25 9.06 -11.08
CA GLY A 337 -45.50 9.31 -12.33
C GLY A 337 -44.19 10.09 -12.16
N MET A 338 -43.78 10.40 -10.93
CA MET A 338 -42.41 10.82 -10.60
C MET A 338 -41.58 9.60 -10.18
N GLU A 339 -40.28 9.57 -10.51
CA GLU A 339 -39.37 8.49 -10.06
C GLU A 339 -38.78 8.76 -8.67
N GLU A 340 -38.67 10.04 -8.29
CA GLU A 340 -38.19 10.48 -6.98
C GLU A 340 -39.28 11.22 -6.20
N ALA A 341 -39.27 11.02 -4.89
CA ALA A 341 -40.19 11.68 -3.98
C ALA A 341 -39.70 13.11 -3.67
N VAL A 342 -40.62 14.07 -3.72
CA VAL A 342 -40.36 15.47 -3.43
C VAL A 342 -40.29 15.66 -1.93
N VAL A 343 -39.22 16.30 -1.45
CA VAL A 343 -39.10 16.66 -0.04
C VAL A 343 -39.87 17.95 0.20
N ILE A 344 -40.85 17.88 1.09
CA ILE A 344 -41.68 19.01 1.48
C ILE A 344 -41.35 19.37 2.92
N GLU A 345 -40.85 20.60 3.10
CA GLU A 345 -40.74 21.21 4.41
C GLU A 345 -42.12 21.60 4.94
N LEU A 346 -42.37 21.29 6.19
CA LEU A 346 -43.63 21.52 6.86
C LEU A 346 -43.60 22.79 7.69
N ASP A 347 -44.70 23.54 7.66
CA ASP A 347 -44.85 24.73 8.50
C ASP A 347 -44.99 24.37 10.00
N GLU A 348 -45.46 23.15 10.30
CA GLU A 348 -45.62 22.61 11.65
C GLU A 348 -44.94 21.24 11.74
N GLU A 349 -44.17 21.01 12.81
CA GLU A 349 -43.41 19.77 13.05
C GLU A 349 -44.33 18.55 13.21
N LEU A 350 -43.94 17.44 12.57
CA LEU A 350 -44.46 16.11 12.81
C LEU A 350 -44.12 15.67 14.22
N VAL A 351 -45.11 15.11 14.89
CA VAL A 351 -44.94 14.47 16.20
C VAL A 351 -44.94 12.97 16.04
N ASP A 352 -44.36 12.26 17.00
CA ASP A 352 -44.31 10.80 17.00
C ASP A 352 -45.72 10.17 16.82
N GLY A 353 -45.87 9.31 15.80
CA GLY A 353 -47.13 8.71 15.37
C GLY A 353 -47.71 9.25 14.04
N ASP A 354 -49.02 9.05 13.84
CA ASP A 354 -49.71 9.46 12.61
C ASP A 354 -50.06 10.96 12.65
N ASN A 355 -49.56 11.72 11.67
CA ASN A 355 -49.78 13.15 11.53
C ASN A 355 -50.64 13.44 10.30
N GLU A 356 -51.62 14.34 10.44
CA GLU A 356 -52.35 14.90 9.29
C GLU A 356 -51.68 16.22 8.90
N VAL A 357 -51.07 16.22 7.71
CA VAL A 357 -50.21 17.30 7.26
C VAL A 357 -50.80 17.94 6.02
N THR A 358 -50.84 19.26 6.00
CA THR A 358 -51.28 20.04 4.83
C THR A 358 -50.12 20.87 4.31
N PHE A 359 -49.81 20.75 3.01
CA PHE A 359 -48.72 21.49 2.37
C PHE A 359 -49.11 21.94 0.97
N THR A 360 -48.42 22.94 0.44
CA THR A 360 -48.65 23.45 -0.92
C THR A 360 -47.45 23.14 -1.81
N TYR A 361 -47.65 22.37 -2.88
CA TYR A 361 -46.62 22.11 -3.90
C TYR A 361 -47.14 22.55 -5.27
N ASN A 362 -46.32 23.29 -6.02
CA ASN A 362 -46.70 23.80 -7.35
C ASN A 362 -48.04 24.58 -7.39
N GLU A 363 -48.28 25.42 -6.38
CA GLU A 363 -49.49 26.23 -6.20
C GLU A 363 -50.79 25.41 -5.93
N GLN A 364 -50.69 24.11 -5.62
CA GLN A 364 -51.79 23.23 -5.21
C GLN A 364 -51.62 22.77 -3.76
N GLU A 365 -52.71 22.73 -3.00
CA GLU A 365 -52.71 22.33 -1.58
C GLU A 365 -53.11 20.85 -1.46
N PHE A 366 -52.32 20.08 -0.71
CA PHE A 366 -52.51 18.66 -0.45
C PHE A 366 -52.63 18.41 1.06
N THR A 367 -53.54 17.52 1.46
CA THR A 367 -53.63 17.02 2.84
C THR A 367 -53.43 15.52 2.83
N VAL A 368 -52.44 15.05 3.58
CA VAL A 368 -52.03 13.64 3.65
C VAL A 368 -51.84 13.20 5.10
N THR A 369 -51.98 11.91 5.36
CA THR A 369 -51.63 11.32 6.65
C THR A 369 -50.28 10.61 6.53
N VAL A 370 -49.33 10.98 7.38
CA VAL A 370 -47.98 10.42 7.38
C VAL A 370 -47.61 9.96 8.79
N SER A 371 -47.17 8.72 8.90
CA SER A 371 -46.62 8.18 10.15
C SER A 371 -45.17 8.64 10.27
N PHE A 372 -44.82 9.27 11.39
CA PHE A 372 -43.48 9.73 11.69
C PHE A 372 -42.99 9.09 12.99
N GLU A 373 -41.77 8.58 12.96
CA GLU A 373 -41.07 8.02 14.11
C GLU A 373 -39.72 8.73 14.17
N ALA A 374 -39.45 9.49 15.23
CA ALA A 374 -38.33 10.43 15.25
C ALA A 374 -36.95 9.73 15.26
N PRO A 375 -36.02 10.04 14.33
CA PRO A 375 -34.71 9.41 14.26
C PRO A 375 -33.71 9.95 15.29
N VAL A 376 -32.70 9.15 15.63
CA VAL A 376 -31.60 9.44 16.59
C VAL A 376 -30.26 9.41 15.82
N GLU A 377 -29.44 10.47 15.85
CA GLU A 377 -28.17 10.63 15.08
C GLU A 377 -26.99 9.76 15.60
N GLU A 378 -26.13 9.23 14.71
CA GLU A 378 -24.90 8.49 15.06
C GLU A 378 -23.61 9.16 14.53
N GLY A 379 -22.88 9.86 15.42
CA GLY A 379 -21.43 10.09 15.34
C GLY A 379 -20.69 9.02 16.15
N LEU A 380 -19.48 9.28 16.67
CA LEU A 380 -19.05 8.57 17.88
C LEU A 380 -20.09 8.90 18.95
N VAL A 381 -21.06 8.03 19.13
CA VAL A 381 -22.15 8.27 20.07
C VAL A 381 -21.56 8.01 21.43
N VAL A 382 -21.66 8.98 22.31
CA VAL A 382 -21.49 8.72 23.73
C VAL A 382 -22.56 7.68 24.09
N GLU A 383 -22.16 6.43 24.25
CA GLU A 383 -23.07 5.34 24.59
C GLU A 383 -23.42 5.41 26.08
N SER A 384 -22.47 5.86 26.91
CA SER A 384 -22.70 6.14 28.32
C SER A 384 -21.71 7.16 28.87
N VAL A 385 -22.10 7.89 29.92
CA VAL A 385 -21.20 8.74 30.69
C VAL A 385 -20.73 7.97 31.90
N SER A 386 -19.47 7.57 31.89
CA SER A 386 -18.84 6.75 32.93
C SER A 386 -18.61 7.57 34.20
N ALA A 387 -18.20 8.84 34.09
CA ALA A 387 -18.03 9.72 35.24
C ALA A 387 -18.02 11.21 34.85
N ILE A 388 -18.50 12.07 35.77
CA ILE A 388 -18.27 13.52 35.72
C ILE A 388 -17.68 13.96 37.07
N THR A 389 -16.47 14.52 37.04
CA THR A 389 -15.77 15.02 38.24
C THR A 389 -15.61 16.54 38.19
N THR A 390 -14.87 17.12 39.13
CA THR A 390 -14.57 18.56 39.10
C THR A 390 -13.59 18.94 37.98
N THR A 391 -12.84 17.99 37.42
CA THR A 391 -11.77 18.26 36.44
C THR A 391 -11.95 17.60 35.09
N GLU A 392 -12.74 16.54 34.99
CA GLU A 392 -12.83 15.71 33.79
C GLU A 392 -14.17 14.95 33.70
N VAL A 393 -14.47 14.52 32.47
CA VAL A 393 -15.64 13.75 32.04
C VAL A 393 -15.16 12.52 31.30
N GLU A 394 -15.61 11.35 31.71
CA GLU A 394 -15.31 10.07 31.05
C GLU A 394 -16.56 9.52 30.39
N VAL A 395 -16.41 9.06 29.15
CA VAL A 395 -17.52 8.53 28.35
C VAL A 395 -17.10 7.25 27.64
N LYS A 396 -18.04 6.32 27.52
CA LYS A 396 -17.96 5.25 26.53
C LYS A 396 -18.54 5.75 25.23
N VAL A 397 -17.87 5.42 24.13
CA VAL A 397 -18.32 5.72 22.79
C VAL A 397 -18.38 4.45 21.96
N SER A 398 -19.26 4.46 20.96
CA SER A 398 -19.27 3.45 19.91
C SER A 398 -17.86 3.26 19.35
N ALA A 399 -17.42 2.03 19.05
CA ALA A 399 -16.05 1.78 18.60
C ALA A 399 -15.71 2.62 17.37
N ALA A 400 -14.66 3.45 17.48
CA ALA A 400 -14.22 4.26 16.36
C ALA A 400 -13.81 3.37 15.19
N THR A 401 -14.43 3.54 14.03
CA THR A 401 -14.13 2.74 12.83
C THR A 401 -12.88 3.22 12.08
N GLU A 402 -12.31 4.35 12.53
CA GLU A 402 -11.05 4.95 12.09
C GLU A 402 -10.53 5.91 13.17
N ASP A 403 -9.29 6.39 13.05
CA ASP A 403 -8.72 7.38 13.99
C ASP A 403 -9.45 8.74 13.87
N VAL A 404 -10.22 9.14 14.87
CA VAL A 404 -10.91 10.43 14.98
C VAL A 404 -10.06 11.43 15.76
N LEU A 405 -9.43 12.37 15.05
CA LEU A 405 -8.59 13.40 15.68
C LEU A 405 -9.41 14.59 16.19
N GLY A 406 -9.12 15.04 17.41
CA GLY A 406 -9.73 16.22 18.01
C GLY A 406 -11.22 16.10 18.31
N PHE A 407 -11.70 14.89 18.58
CA PHE A 407 -13.07 14.62 19.03
C PHE A 407 -13.37 15.43 20.32
N THR A 408 -14.61 15.86 20.49
CA THR A 408 -15.06 16.67 21.63
C THR A 408 -16.54 16.40 21.88
N VAL A 409 -16.98 16.63 23.12
CA VAL A 409 -18.36 16.41 23.56
C VAL A 409 -18.94 17.67 24.19
N GLU A 410 -20.23 17.90 24.00
CA GLU A 410 -20.98 18.98 24.64
C GLU A 410 -21.44 18.57 26.04
N VAL A 411 -20.75 19.06 27.06
CA VAL A 411 -21.16 18.88 28.46
C VAL A 411 -22.04 20.05 28.89
N LYS A 412 -23.25 19.79 29.40
CA LYS A 412 -24.13 20.79 30.01
C LYS A 412 -24.40 20.50 31.48
N ASP A 413 -24.34 21.54 32.30
CA ASP A 413 -24.72 21.49 33.71
C ASP A 413 -26.23 21.30 33.92
N SER A 414 -26.66 21.09 35.16
CA SER A 414 -28.08 20.90 35.51
C SER A 414 -29.00 22.10 35.30
N LYS A 415 -28.45 23.26 34.94
CA LYS A 415 -29.20 24.44 34.53
C LYS A 415 -29.18 24.63 33.01
N GLY A 416 -28.54 23.72 32.28
CA GLY A 416 -28.40 23.72 30.83
C GLY A 416 -27.28 24.62 30.30
N ASN A 417 -26.36 25.09 31.15
CA ASN A 417 -25.21 25.88 30.69
C ASN A 417 -24.10 24.94 30.19
N VAL A 418 -23.47 25.29 29.07
CA VAL A 418 -22.38 24.51 28.48
C VAL A 418 -21.08 24.70 29.28
N VAL A 419 -20.42 23.60 29.62
CA VAL A 419 -19.12 23.52 30.32
C VAL A 419 -18.09 22.94 29.36
N GLU A 420 -17.09 23.73 28.97
CA GLU A 420 -16.18 23.35 27.88
C GLU A 420 -15.11 22.33 28.29
N VAL A 421 -14.88 21.31 27.44
CA VAL A 421 -13.80 20.32 27.56
C VAL A 421 -12.68 20.51 26.52
N LYS A 422 -11.52 19.88 26.74
CA LYS A 422 -10.41 19.82 25.77
C LYS A 422 -10.65 18.72 24.74
N PRO A 423 -10.32 18.93 23.45
CA PRO A 423 -10.43 17.88 22.42
C PRO A 423 -9.45 16.71 22.63
N VAL A 424 -9.82 15.51 22.19
CA VAL A 424 -9.08 14.25 22.35
C VAL A 424 -8.99 13.50 21.02
N ASP A 425 -7.84 12.89 20.73
CA ASP A 425 -7.65 12.02 19.56
C ASP A 425 -8.06 10.58 19.94
N VAL A 426 -8.91 9.96 19.15
CA VAL A 426 -9.50 8.62 19.37
C VAL A 426 -9.01 7.69 18.27
N SER A 427 -8.46 6.53 18.58
CA SER A 427 -7.91 5.62 17.57
C SER A 427 -8.94 4.57 17.13
N GLU A 428 -8.76 3.99 15.94
CA GLU A 428 -9.61 2.90 15.43
C GLU A 428 -9.70 1.75 16.46
N GLY A 429 -10.92 1.44 16.88
CA GLY A 429 -11.25 0.42 17.89
C GLY A 429 -11.34 0.93 19.33
N ASP A 430 -11.02 2.19 19.61
CA ASP A 430 -11.17 2.78 20.95
C ASP A 430 -12.65 3.02 21.29
N THR A 431 -13.06 2.65 22.51
CA THR A 431 -14.45 2.74 22.98
C THR A 431 -14.61 3.49 24.30
N GLU A 432 -13.52 3.97 24.91
CA GLU A 432 -13.53 4.67 26.22
C GLU A 432 -12.65 5.92 26.14
N ILE A 433 -13.27 7.11 26.26
CA ILE A 433 -12.64 8.41 26.01
C ILE A 433 -12.81 9.33 27.23
N THR A 434 -11.70 9.92 27.70
CA THR A 434 -11.69 10.86 28.83
C THR A 434 -11.41 12.28 28.35
N PHE A 435 -12.32 13.21 28.66
CA PHE A 435 -12.26 14.63 28.34
C PHE A 435 -11.94 15.47 29.57
N GLU A 436 -10.83 16.22 29.56
CA GLU A 436 -10.51 17.17 30.64
C GLU A 436 -11.27 18.48 30.46
N PHE A 437 -11.90 19.01 31.52
CA PHE A 437 -12.51 20.34 31.47
C PHE A 437 -11.44 21.43 31.24
N LYS A 438 -11.76 22.41 30.40
CA LYS A 438 -10.86 23.56 30.20
C LYS A 438 -10.70 24.39 31.46
N THR A 439 -11.71 24.42 32.32
CA THR A 439 -11.69 25.06 33.65
C THR A 439 -12.44 24.14 34.62
N ALA A 440 -11.83 23.80 35.75
CA ALA A 440 -12.43 22.93 36.74
C ALA A 440 -13.73 23.50 37.32
N VAL A 441 -14.71 22.63 37.57
CA VAL A 441 -16.04 22.92 38.12
C VAL A 441 -16.01 22.85 39.65
N ASP A 442 -16.75 23.73 40.33
CA ASP A 442 -16.87 23.69 41.80
C ASP A 442 -17.77 22.51 42.23
N ALA A 443 -17.34 21.75 43.24
CA ALA A 443 -18.04 20.54 43.68
C ALA A 443 -19.51 20.77 44.13
N GLU A 444 -19.85 21.96 44.64
CA GLU A 444 -21.21 22.32 45.06
C GLU A 444 -22.18 22.52 43.88
N GLU A 445 -21.68 22.59 42.64
CA GLU A 445 -22.48 22.76 41.42
C GLU A 445 -22.78 21.44 40.70
N LEU A 446 -22.12 20.33 41.09
CA LEU A 446 -22.35 18.96 40.57
C LEU A 446 -23.62 18.34 41.21
N THR A 447 -24.77 18.94 40.93
CA THR A 447 -26.12 18.53 41.40
C THR A 447 -27.08 18.51 40.22
N GLY A 448 -28.22 17.81 40.30
CA GLY A 448 -29.20 17.74 39.20
C GLY A 448 -28.79 16.83 38.03
N ILE A 449 -29.48 16.90 36.88
CA ILE A 449 -29.12 16.10 35.70
C ILE A 449 -28.15 16.87 34.82
N TRP A 450 -26.93 16.36 34.68
CA TRP A 450 -25.97 16.86 33.70
C TRP A 450 -26.10 16.03 32.43
N THR A 451 -25.68 16.58 31.29
CA THR A 451 -25.70 15.85 30.01
C THR A 451 -24.36 15.97 29.32
N VAL A 452 -23.91 14.90 28.67
CA VAL A 452 -22.73 14.88 27.79
C VAL A 452 -23.20 14.36 26.43
N ASP A 453 -23.20 15.22 25.42
CA ASP A 453 -23.81 14.96 24.11
C ASP A 453 -25.24 14.37 24.20
N GLY A 454 -26.01 14.90 25.15
CA GLY A 454 -27.39 14.48 25.39
C GLY A 454 -27.55 13.22 26.25
N VAL A 455 -26.48 12.48 26.54
CA VAL A 455 -26.52 11.37 27.50
C VAL A 455 -26.54 11.91 28.92
N GLU A 456 -27.59 11.58 29.66
CA GLU A 456 -27.82 12.05 31.01
C GLU A 456 -26.88 11.38 32.00
N PHE A 457 -26.04 12.18 32.67
CA PHE A 457 -25.37 11.80 33.90
C PHE A 457 -26.14 12.41 35.06
N ASN A 458 -26.93 11.56 35.72
CA ASN A 458 -27.97 12.02 36.61
C ASN A 458 -27.47 12.08 38.06
N PHE A 459 -26.94 13.23 38.49
CA PHE A 459 -26.67 13.43 39.91
C PHE A 459 -27.96 13.41 40.73
N THR A 460 -29.13 13.67 40.13
CA THR A 460 -30.43 13.44 40.76
C THR A 460 -30.74 11.96 41.00
N VAL A 461 -30.16 10.97 40.30
CA VAL A 461 -30.27 9.54 40.67
C VAL A 461 -29.53 9.28 41.98
N ILE A 462 -28.37 9.92 42.16
CA ILE A 462 -27.62 9.92 43.41
C ILE A 462 -28.43 10.64 44.50
N GLU A 463 -29.03 11.79 44.21
CA GLU A 463 -29.90 12.53 45.15
C GLU A 463 -31.22 11.80 45.44
N GLN A 464 -31.81 11.07 44.49
CA GLN A 464 -33.04 10.29 44.61
C GLN A 464 -32.79 9.04 45.44
N PHE A 465 -31.64 8.40 45.22
CA PHE A 465 -31.13 7.33 46.08
C PHE A 465 -30.99 7.84 47.53
N GLU A 466 -30.34 8.98 47.74
CA GLU A 466 -30.24 9.61 49.06
C GLU A 466 -31.61 10.02 49.63
N ALA A 467 -32.54 10.53 48.80
CA ALA A 467 -33.87 10.95 49.22
C ALA A 467 -34.79 9.78 49.59
N ILE A 468 -34.69 8.63 48.91
CA ILE A 468 -35.39 7.40 49.30
C ILE A 468 -34.85 6.91 50.64
N LEU A 469 -33.52 6.90 50.81
CA LEU A 469 -32.89 6.54 52.07
C LEU A 469 -33.38 7.46 53.20
N GLU A 470 -33.40 8.78 52.99
CA GLU A 470 -33.89 9.75 53.97
C GLU A 470 -35.39 9.57 54.28
N ALA A 471 -36.22 9.32 53.27
CA ALA A 471 -37.66 9.11 53.41
C ALA A 471 -38.01 7.78 54.10
N ALA A 472 -37.29 6.71 53.81
CA ALA A 472 -37.44 5.40 54.44
C ALA A 472 -37.02 5.44 55.92
N GLN A 473 -36.00 6.25 56.24
CA GLN A 473 -35.49 6.43 57.62
C GLN A 473 -36.28 7.48 58.44
N ALA A 474 -37.22 8.22 57.85
CA ALA A 474 -37.97 9.28 58.52
C ALA A 474 -38.88 8.75 59.65
N SER A 475 -38.92 9.45 60.79
CA SER A 475 -39.74 9.06 61.95
C SER A 475 -40.63 10.20 62.49
N PRO A 476 -41.98 10.06 62.50
CA PRO A 476 -42.74 8.90 62.04
C PRO A 476 -42.68 8.76 60.51
N LEU A 477 -42.70 7.51 60.02
CA LEU A 477 -42.65 7.21 58.57
C LEU A 477 -43.75 7.98 57.85
N ASN A 478 -43.34 8.74 56.84
CA ASN A 478 -44.28 9.41 55.95
C ASN A 478 -44.41 8.58 54.67
N GLN A 479 -45.33 7.62 54.69
CA GLN A 479 -45.56 6.69 53.58
C GLN A 479 -45.85 7.40 52.26
N VAL A 480 -46.47 8.58 52.30
CA VAL A 480 -46.71 9.39 51.09
C VAL A 480 -45.40 9.94 50.52
N VAL A 481 -44.48 10.38 51.37
CA VAL A 481 -43.16 10.88 50.92
C VAL A 481 -42.29 9.75 50.40
N LEU A 482 -42.28 8.60 51.08
CA LEU A 482 -41.54 7.43 50.61
C LEU A 482 -42.10 6.88 49.29
N LEU A 483 -43.43 6.76 49.16
CA LEU A 483 -44.05 6.36 47.91
C LEU A 483 -43.64 7.30 46.79
N ASN A 484 -43.78 8.61 47.02
CA ASN A 484 -43.42 9.60 46.01
C ASN A 484 -41.93 9.56 45.66
N ALA A 485 -41.04 9.27 46.61
CA ALA A 485 -39.61 9.15 46.36
C ALA A 485 -39.27 7.89 45.55
N LEU A 486 -39.88 6.74 45.89
CA LEU A 486 -39.72 5.48 45.15
C LEU A 486 -40.28 5.57 43.73
N GLU A 487 -41.46 6.19 43.58
CA GLU A 487 -42.05 6.48 42.28
C GLU A 487 -41.18 7.45 41.47
N ALA A 488 -40.64 8.50 42.11
CA ALA A 488 -39.78 9.48 41.45
C ALA A 488 -38.45 8.88 40.96
N ALA A 489 -37.88 7.90 41.68
CA ALA A 489 -36.68 7.19 41.26
C ALA A 489 -36.94 6.02 40.29
N GLY A 490 -38.19 5.81 39.88
CA GLY A 490 -38.55 4.79 38.89
C GLY A 490 -38.44 3.34 39.40
N ILE A 491 -38.44 3.14 40.72
CA ILE A 491 -38.41 1.80 41.30
C ILE A 491 -39.67 1.04 40.89
N LYS A 492 -39.46 -0.12 40.26
CA LYS A 492 -40.50 -0.98 39.69
C LYS A 492 -41.06 -1.93 40.73
N ASN A 493 -42.25 -2.45 40.43
CA ASN A 493 -43.00 -3.38 41.28
C ASN A 493 -43.41 -2.82 42.64
N VAL A 494 -43.39 -1.51 42.84
CA VAL A 494 -43.82 -0.87 44.10
C VAL A 494 -45.33 -1.02 44.27
N ASP A 495 -45.76 -1.76 45.28
CA ASP A 495 -47.13 -1.89 45.74
C ASP A 495 -47.41 -0.84 46.83
N SER A 496 -48.33 0.08 46.55
CA SER A 496 -48.70 1.15 47.48
C SER A 496 -49.25 0.64 48.82
N ASP A 497 -49.73 -0.60 48.88
CA ASP A 497 -50.22 -1.20 50.12
C ASP A 497 -49.07 -1.72 51.02
N LYS A 498 -47.84 -1.82 50.50
CA LYS A 498 -46.66 -2.39 51.18
C LYS A 498 -45.58 -1.37 51.60
N LEU A 499 -45.85 -0.06 51.50
CA LEU A 499 -44.84 0.98 51.72
C LEU A 499 -44.16 0.96 53.10
N SER A 500 -44.84 0.49 54.13
CA SER A 500 -44.20 0.32 55.45
C SER A 500 -43.18 -0.81 55.44
N GLU A 501 -43.46 -1.90 54.72
CA GLU A 501 -42.57 -3.05 54.58
C GLU A 501 -41.36 -2.70 53.72
N TYR A 502 -41.57 -1.88 52.69
CA TYR A 502 -40.49 -1.32 51.87
C TYR A 502 -39.56 -0.40 52.66
N ALA A 503 -40.11 0.47 53.50
CA ALA A 503 -39.32 1.34 54.35
C ALA A 503 -38.38 0.52 55.25
N ASP A 504 -38.93 -0.49 55.93
CA ASP A 504 -38.16 -1.38 56.81
C ASP A 504 -37.12 -2.18 56.00
N ALA A 505 -37.49 -2.73 54.84
CA ALA A 505 -36.59 -3.50 53.98
C ALA A 505 -35.42 -2.66 53.44
N ILE A 506 -35.67 -1.42 53.00
CA ILE A 506 -34.64 -0.49 52.54
C ILE A 506 -33.70 -0.11 53.68
N VAL A 507 -34.23 0.13 54.89
CA VAL A 507 -33.40 0.45 56.06
C VAL A 507 -32.56 -0.75 56.48
N ASP A 508 -33.11 -1.95 56.47
CA ASP A 508 -32.39 -3.16 56.87
C ASP A 508 -31.33 -3.57 55.83
N ALA A 509 -31.62 -3.36 54.54
CA ALA A 509 -30.71 -3.70 53.44
C ALA A 509 -29.45 -2.81 53.38
N GLN A 510 -29.47 -1.59 53.97
CA GLN A 510 -28.39 -0.61 53.89
C GLN A 510 -27.84 -0.45 52.45
N PRO A 511 -28.71 -0.15 51.47
CA PRO A 511 -28.34 -0.16 50.06
C PRO A 511 -27.30 0.93 49.78
N GLU A 512 -26.42 0.72 48.80
CA GLU A 512 -25.37 1.66 48.38
C GLU A 512 -25.70 2.32 47.01
N ASN A 513 -26.68 1.79 46.28
CA ASN A 513 -27.20 2.37 45.04
C ASN A 513 -28.70 2.06 44.80
N LEU A 514 -29.31 2.63 43.75
CA LEU A 514 -30.73 2.40 43.44
C LEU A 514 -31.05 0.94 43.07
N LYS A 515 -30.08 0.16 42.59
CA LYS A 515 -30.28 -1.26 42.30
C LYS A 515 -30.42 -2.06 43.59
N ASP A 516 -29.63 -1.79 44.61
CA ASP A 516 -29.81 -2.38 45.94
C ASP A 516 -31.17 -2.02 46.55
N ILE A 517 -31.67 -0.80 46.28
CA ILE A 517 -33.04 -0.39 46.65
C ILE A 517 -34.07 -1.19 45.84
N GLN A 518 -33.88 -1.35 44.54
CA GLN A 518 -34.76 -2.15 43.69
C GLN A 518 -34.75 -3.62 44.10
N ASP A 519 -33.60 -4.16 44.52
CA ASP A 519 -33.41 -5.53 45.01
C ASP A 519 -34.05 -5.70 46.39
N ALA A 520 -33.91 -4.73 47.30
CA ALA A 520 -34.63 -4.70 48.57
C ALA A 520 -36.15 -4.65 48.38
N ILE A 521 -36.63 -3.89 47.38
CA ILE A 521 -38.04 -3.80 47.01
C ILE A 521 -38.52 -5.09 46.34
N ASN A 522 -37.73 -5.68 45.44
CA ASN A 522 -38.02 -6.97 44.82
C ASN A 522 -38.04 -8.08 45.87
N GLU A 523 -37.13 -8.07 46.83
CA GLU A 523 -37.10 -8.97 47.99
C GLU A 523 -38.35 -8.78 48.88
N ALA A 524 -38.72 -7.54 49.17
CA ALA A 524 -39.98 -7.24 49.86
C ALA A 524 -41.23 -7.67 49.05
N ASN A 525 -41.10 -7.71 47.72
CA ASN A 525 -42.14 -8.12 46.78
C ASN A 525 -42.20 -9.58 46.45
N LYS A 526 -41.11 -10.33 46.67
CA LYS A 526 -41.06 -11.77 46.44
C LYS A 526 -42.30 -12.37 47.08
N THR A 527 -43.02 -13.12 46.25
CA THR A 527 -44.23 -13.79 46.70
C THR A 527 -43.89 -14.73 47.84
N ASP A 528 -44.88 -15.02 48.69
CA ASP A 528 -44.69 -16.06 49.72
C ASP A 528 -44.25 -17.41 49.11
N GLU A 529 -44.54 -17.64 47.82
CA GLU A 529 -44.10 -18.82 47.06
C GLU A 529 -42.61 -18.79 46.70
N GLU A 530 -42.07 -17.65 46.26
CA GLU A 530 -40.64 -17.47 45.97
C GLU A 530 -39.79 -17.50 47.24
N LYS A 531 -40.22 -16.80 48.30
CA LYS A 531 -39.59 -16.88 49.63
C LYS A 531 -39.65 -18.32 50.17
N ALA A 532 -40.73 -19.04 49.91
CA ALA A 532 -40.83 -20.46 50.27
C ALA A 532 -39.90 -21.35 49.41
N ALA A 533 -39.63 -21.00 48.16
CA ALA A 533 -38.71 -21.73 47.29
C ALA A 533 -37.26 -21.56 47.73
N GLU A 534 -36.82 -20.35 48.07
CA GLU A 534 -35.48 -20.08 48.60
C GLU A 534 -35.29 -20.70 49.98
N ALA A 535 -36.30 -20.59 50.86
CA ALA A 535 -36.30 -21.30 52.13
C ALA A 535 -36.27 -22.82 51.94
N ALA A 536 -36.94 -23.35 50.91
CA ALA A 536 -36.88 -24.77 50.56
C ALA A 536 -35.50 -25.19 50.03
N ALA A 537 -34.81 -24.33 49.28
CA ALA A 537 -33.44 -24.55 48.82
C ALA A 537 -32.45 -24.61 49.99
N VAL A 538 -32.48 -23.63 50.89
CA VAL A 538 -31.65 -23.63 52.12
C VAL A 538 -31.99 -24.84 52.98
N LYS A 539 -33.27 -25.18 53.12
CA LYS A 539 -33.71 -26.37 53.83
C LYS A 539 -33.21 -27.66 53.17
N ALA A 540 -33.16 -27.74 51.85
CA ALA A 540 -32.62 -28.90 51.13
C ALA A 540 -31.13 -29.10 51.42
N VAL A 541 -30.38 -28.00 51.57
CA VAL A 541 -28.98 -28.01 52.03
C VAL A 541 -28.89 -28.48 53.48
N ALA A 542 -29.70 -27.92 54.40
CA ALA A 542 -29.75 -28.31 55.82
C ALA A 542 -30.21 -29.77 56.03
N ASP A 543 -31.02 -30.32 55.14
CA ASP A 543 -31.51 -31.70 55.18
C ASP A 543 -30.50 -32.71 54.62
N ALA A 544 -29.46 -32.26 53.92
CA ALA A 544 -28.42 -33.13 53.42
C ALA A 544 -27.65 -33.81 54.57
N ARG A 545 -27.46 -35.13 54.46
CA ARG A 545 -26.75 -35.93 55.49
C ARG A 545 -25.42 -36.48 55.03
N ASN A 546 -25.06 -36.22 53.76
CA ASN A 546 -23.79 -36.61 53.16
C ASN A 546 -23.52 -35.75 51.91
N GLN A 547 -22.30 -35.82 51.41
CA GLN A 547 -21.83 -35.06 50.24
C GLN A 547 -22.64 -35.30 48.96
N VAL A 548 -23.20 -36.51 48.75
CA VAL A 548 -24.01 -36.80 47.57
C VAL A 548 -25.33 -36.05 47.60
N GLN A 549 -25.99 -36.05 48.76
CA GLN A 549 -27.22 -35.30 48.97
C GLN A 549 -26.98 -33.79 48.93
N LEU A 550 -25.86 -33.35 49.51
CA LEU A 550 -25.47 -31.94 49.49
C LEU A 550 -25.22 -31.48 48.05
N LEU A 551 -24.45 -32.24 47.25
CA LEU A 551 -24.19 -31.90 45.86
C LEU A 551 -25.50 -31.77 45.05
N ALA A 552 -26.43 -32.70 45.22
CA ALA A 552 -27.72 -32.65 44.55
C ALA A 552 -28.55 -31.42 44.97
N ALA A 553 -28.51 -31.07 46.26
CA ALA A 553 -29.18 -29.86 46.76
C ALA A 553 -28.54 -28.58 46.19
N LEU A 554 -27.20 -28.51 46.16
CA LEU A 554 -26.49 -27.36 45.60
C LEU A 554 -26.78 -27.20 44.11
N GLN A 555 -26.58 -28.25 43.30
CA GLN A 555 -26.76 -28.19 41.84
C GLN A 555 -28.21 -27.90 41.40
N SER A 556 -29.19 -28.21 42.24
CA SER A 556 -30.60 -27.98 41.88
C SER A 556 -31.07 -26.56 42.17
N ASN A 557 -30.34 -25.80 43.00
CA ASN A 557 -30.83 -24.53 43.54
C ASN A 557 -29.80 -23.40 43.51
N PHE A 558 -28.52 -23.66 43.26
CA PHE A 558 -27.44 -22.67 43.34
C PHE A 558 -26.56 -22.72 42.09
N ASP A 559 -25.91 -21.59 41.79
CA ASP A 559 -25.13 -21.41 40.57
C ASP A 559 -23.65 -21.75 40.76
N ARG A 560 -22.95 -21.99 39.63
CA ARG A 560 -21.49 -22.19 39.56
C ARG A 560 -20.97 -23.35 40.43
N ILE A 561 -21.74 -24.44 40.53
CA ILE A 561 -21.35 -25.62 41.31
C ILE A 561 -20.42 -26.54 40.53
N ASN A 562 -19.19 -26.71 41.02
CA ASN A 562 -18.27 -27.73 40.53
C ASN A 562 -18.39 -29.03 41.35
N SER A 563 -18.84 -30.12 40.74
CA SER A 563 -19.03 -31.40 41.45
C SER A 563 -17.73 -31.96 42.06
N ASP A 564 -16.57 -31.64 41.48
CA ASP A 564 -15.27 -32.12 41.97
C ASP A 564 -14.84 -31.42 43.27
N TRP A 565 -15.47 -30.29 43.61
CA TRP A 565 -15.14 -29.47 44.77
C TRP A 565 -16.10 -29.68 45.95
N ILE A 566 -16.99 -30.68 45.87
CA ILE A 566 -18.00 -30.98 46.91
C ILE A 566 -17.42 -31.15 48.32
N VAL A 567 -16.20 -31.68 48.46
CA VAL A 567 -15.54 -31.80 49.76
C VAL A 567 -15.23 -30.42 50.34
N ALA A 568 -14.75 -29.50 49.50
CA ALA A 568 -14.42 -28.14 49.93
C ALA A 568 -15.68 -27.35 50.29
N TYR A 569 -16.74 -27.44 49.49
CA TYR A 569 -18.03 -26.81 49.84
C TYR A 569 -18.59 -27.35 51.16
N ALA A 570 -18.48 -28.66 51.40
CA ALA A 570 -19.00 -29.30 52.61
C ALA A 570 -18.25 -28.91 53.91
N GLU A 571 -16.97 -28.55 53.78
CA GLU A 571 -16.08 -28.22 54.90
C GLU A 571 -15.96 -26.71 55.14
N ALA A 572 -16.37 -25.87 54.19
CA ALA A 572 -16.37 -24.43 54.35
C ALA A 572 -17.36 -24.00 55.45
N ASP A 573 -16.91 -23.06 56.28
CA ASP A 573 -17.69 -22.51 57.39
C ASP A 573 -18.68 -21.46 56.86
N ILE A 574 -19.98 -21.71 57.02
CA ILE A 574 -21.05 -20.77 56.66
C ILE A 574 -21.44 -19.86 57.82
N LEU A 575 -21.33 -20.38 59.04
CA LEU A 575 -21.40 -19.63 60.29
C LEU A 575 -20.14 -19.95 61.08
N THR A 576 -19.75 -19.12 62.05
CA THR A 576 -18.52 -19.31 62.82
C THR A 576 -18.44 -20.73 63.43
N GLY A 577 -17.61 -21.60 62.83
CA GLY A 577 -17.40 -22.99 63.24
C GLY A 577 -18.50 -23.99 62.86
N THR A 578 -19.38 -23.66 61.90
CA THR A 578 -20.44 -24.55 61.38
C THR A 578 -20.33 -24.69 59.86
N SER A 579 -20.15 -25.91 59.37
CA SER A 579 -20.08 -26.20 57.93
C SER A 579 -21.44 -26.58 57.35
N LEU A 580 -21.57 -26.60 56.02
CA LEU A 580 -22.85 -26.93 55.34
C LEU A 580 -23.43 -28.30 55.75
N LEU A 581 -22.59 -29.31 56.02
CA LEU A 581 -23.05 -30.62 56.48
C LEU A 581 -23.40 -30.67 57.98
N ALA A 582 -22.94 -29.70 58.75
CA ALA A 582 -23.27 -29.54 60.15
C ALA A 582 -24.54 -28.69 60.35
N LEU A 583 -25.05 -28.07 59.29
CA LEU A 583 -26.24 -27.23 59.30
C LEU A 583 -27.49 -28.05 59.66
N THR A 584 -28.32 -27.48 60.52
CA THR A 584 -29.60 -28.03 60.94
C THR A 584 -30.73 -27.07 60.62
N ALA A 585 -31.96 -27.60 60.53
CA ALA A 585 -33.15 -26.78 60.29
C ALA A 585 -33.49 -25.82 61.46
N GLU A 586 -32.73 -25.86 62.56
CA GLU A 586 -32.88 -24.99 63.73
C GLU A 586 -31.82 -23.87 63.77
N ASP A 587 -30.87 -23.84 62.82
CA ASP A 587 -29.83 -22.81 62.75
C ASP A 587 -30.39 -21.54 62.09
N ASP A 588 -30.87 -20.62 62.93
CA ASP A 588 -31.41 -19.32 62.50
C ASP A 588 -30.31 -18.44 61.86
N GLY A 589 -30.61 -17.85 60.70
CA GLY A 589 -29.75 -16.82 60.07
C GLY A 589 -28.94 -17.25 58.83
N VAL A 590 -29.08 -18.49 58.35
CA VAL A 590 -28.52 -18.90 57.04
C VAL A 590 -29.51 -18.57 55.93
N THR A 591 -29.12 -17.64 55.06
CA THR A 591 -29.91 -17.22 53.89
C THR A 591 -29.45 -17.95 52.62
N PHE A 592 -30.24 -17.86 51.57
CA PHE A 592 -29.87 -18.35 50.24
C PHE A 592 -28.54 -17.71 49.77
N ASP A 593 -28.43 -16.40 49.90
CA ASP A 593 -27.23 -15.65 49.49
C ASP A 593 -25.98 -16.03 50.29
N ALA A 594 -26.12 -16.34 51.58
CA ALA A 594 -25.00 -16.82 52.40
C ALA A 594 -24.43 -18.15 51.89
N VAL A 595 -25.30 -19.05 51.38
CA VAL A 595 -24.86 -20.30 50.77
C VAL A 595 -24.19 -20.05 49.42
N GLN A 596 -24.77 -19.18 48.58
CA GLN A 596 -24.19 -18.83 47.28
C GLN A 596 -22.81 -18.16 47.44
N LYS A 597 -22.67 -17.23 48.39
CA LYS A 597 -21.39 -16.57 48.69
C LYS A 597 -20.30 -17.57 49.09
N LEU A 598 -20.63 -18.54 49.95
CA LEU A 598 -19.67 -19.58 50.36
C LEU A 598 -19.19 -20.42 49.16
N ILE A 599 -20.08 -20.73 48.23
CA ILE A 599 -19.73 -21.45 46.98
C ILE A 599 -18.72 -20.62 46.19
N ASP A 600 -18.98 -19.33 46.00
CA ASP A 600 -18.13 -18.44 45.21
C ASP A 600 -16.76 -18.24 45.88
N ASP A 601 -16.69 -18.12 47.21
CA ASP A 601 -15.45 -18.04 47.98
C ASP A 601 -14.59 -19.32 47.79
N VAL A 602 -15.20 -20.51 47.87
CA VAL A 602 -14.48 -21.78 47.64
C VAL A 602 -14.02 -21.91 46.18
N ASN A 603 -14.83 -21.45 45.22
CA ASN A 603 -14.46 -21.45 43.81
C ASN A 603 -13.21 -20.59 43.59
N LYS A 604 -13.18 -19.38 44.17
CA LYS A 604 -12.05 -18.46 44.10
C LYS A 604 -10.75 -19.11 44.55
N ASP A 605 -10.73 -19.73 45.74
CA ASP A 605 -9.55 -20.42 46.29
C ASP A 605 -9.03 -21.53 45.34
N LYS A 606 -9.93 -22.30 44.71
CA LYS A 606 -9.55 -23.40 43.81
C LYS A 606 -8.96 -22.90 42.51
N VAL A 607 -9.56 -21.84 41.96
CA VAL A 607 -9.10 -21.20 40.73
C VAL A 607 -7.74 -20.53 40.96
N GLU A 608 -7.53 -19.83 42.07
CA GLU A 608 -6.26 -19.17 42.39
C GLU A 608 -5.08 -20.15 42.43
N VAL A 609 -5.30 -21.37 42.96
CA VAL A 609 -4.29 -22.44 42.95
C VAL A 609 -3.98 -22.92 41.53
N ALA A 610 -4.96 -22.93 40.62
CA ALA A 610 -4.76 -23.32 39.23
C ALA A 610 -4.02 -22.23 38.45
N VAL A 611 -4.42 -20.97 38.61
CA VAL A 611 -3.75 -19.79 38.03
C VAL A 611 -2.30 -19.73 38.51
N SER A 612 -2.05 -19.89 39.82
CA SER A 612 -0.70 -19.91 40.38
C SER A 612 0.19 -21.03 39.82
N LYS A 613 -0.38 -22.16 39.39
CA LYS A 613 0.36 -23.26 38.74
C LYS A 613 0.60 -23.00 37.25
N ALA A 614 -0.30 -22.28 36.60
CA ALA A 614 -0.17 -21.88 35.21
C ALA A 614 0.91 -20.80 35.07
N ASN A 615 0.91 -19.84 35.99
CA ASN A 615 1.89 -18.78 36.07
C ASN A 615 3.31 -19.36 36.14
N LEU A 616 4.22 -18.87 35.31
CA LEU A 616 5.62 -19.27 35.23
C LEU A 616 5.83 -20.75 34.85
N SER A 617 4.84 -21.41 34.23
CA SER A 617 4.98 -22.81 33.80
C SER A 617 5.47 -22.96 32.36
N LEU A 618 5.20 -21.96 31.51
CA LEU A 618 5.29 -22.03 30.05
C LEU A 618 4.51 -23.21 29.43
N ASP A 619 3.54 -23.75 30.18
CA ASP A 619 2.70 -24.86 29.76
C ASP A 619 1.33 -24.32 29.32
N ALA A 620 1.16 -24.19 28.01
CA ALA A 620 -0.10 -23.72 27.41
C ALA A 620 -1.33 -24.54 27.84
N LYS A 621 -1.16 -25.81 28.23
CA LYS A 621 -2.27 -26.62 28.74
C LYS A 621 -2.66 -26.17 30.15
N LEU A 622 -1.69 -25.89 31.02
CA LEU A 622 -1.99 -25.37 32.37
C LEU A 622 -2.63 -23.98 32.29
N VAL A 623 -2.19 -23.12 31.37
CA VAL A 623 -2.80 -21.80 31.12
C VAL A 623 -4.24 -21.93 30.62
N ALA A 624 -4.48 -22.80 29.63
CA ALA A 624 -5.83 -23.03 29.13
C ALA A 624 -6.77 -23.68 30.18
N ASP A 625 -6.27 -24.65 30.94
CA ASP A 625 -7.01 -25.30 32.02
C ASP A 625 -7.36 -24.27 33.12
N ALA A 626 -6.44 -23.37 33.48
CA ALA A 626 -6.69 -22.29 34.43
C ALA A 626 -7.70 -21.26 33.89
N ARG A 627 -7.57 -20.82 32.63
CA ARG A 627 -8.49 -19.88 31.98
C ARG A 627 -9.92 -20.40 31.94
N ALA A 628 -10.10 -21.68 31.62
CA ALA A 628 -11.42 -22.32 31.62
C ALA A 628 -12.04 -22.36 33.03
N LEU A 629 -11.24 -22.58 34.08
CA LEU A 629 -11.71 -22.55 35.46
C LEU A 629 -12.10 -21.12 35.89
N VAL A 630 -11.33 -20.10 35.49
CA VAL A 630 -11.66 -18.69 35.75
C VAL A 630 -13.01 -18.33 35.11
N LEU A 631 -13.19 -18.61 33.82
CA LEU A 631 -14.42 -18.28 33.10
C LEU A 631 -15.67 -18.97 33.64
N ALA A 632 -15.53 -20.23 34.10
CA ALA A 632 -16.67 -21.04 34.52
C ALA A 632 -17.10 -20.84 35.98
N TYR A 633 -16.17 -20.47 36.87
CA TYR A 633 -16.41 -20.54 38.32
C TYR A 633 -16.10 -19.27 39.10
N ILE A 634 -15.42 -18.28 38.50
CA ILE A 634 -15.33 -16.95 39.07
C ILE A 634 -16.52 -16.14 38.58
N ALA A 635 -17.26 -15.57 39.52
CA ALA A 635 -18.36 -14.67 39.23
C ALA A 635 -17.86 -13.49 38.38
N ASP A 636 -18.65 -13.10 37.40
CA ASP A 636 -18.50 -11.78 36.79
C ASP A 636 -18.81 -10.72 37.86
N GLY A 637 -18.03 -9.63 37.87
CA GLY A 637 -18.44 -8.43 38.58
C GLY A 637 -19.54 -7.70 37.80
N GLU A 638 -20.09 -6.63 38.36
CA GLU A 638 -20.98 -5.76 37.59
C GLU A 638 -20.18 -5.04 36.47
N GLU A 639 -20.88 -4.52 35.47
CA GLU A 639 -20.27 -3.72 34.39
C GLU A 639 -19.43 -2.58 34.99
N ASP A 640 -18.21 -2.42 34.48
CA ASP A 640 -17.28 -1.30 34.74
C ASP A 640 -16.44 -1.33 36.04
N GLU A 641 -16.33 -2.48 36.74
CA GLU A 641 -15.34 -2.67 37.81
C GLU A 641 -14.22 -3.65 37.43
N LEU A 642 -12.96 -3.36 37.81
CA LEU A 642 -11.84 -4.30 37.68
C LEU A 642 -11.99 -5.44 38.70
N THR A 643 -12.31 -6.63 38.20
CA THR A 643 -12.61 -7.79 39.04
C THR A 643 -11.39 -8.70 39.28
N ASP A 644 -11.50 -9.59 40.27
CA ASP A 644 -10.55 -10.71 40.44
C ASP A 644 -10.49 -11.61 39.19
N LYS A 645 -11.57 -11.67 38.41
CA LYS A 645 -11.65 -12.42 37.16
C LYS A 645 -10.77 -11.78 36.10
N ASP A 646 -10.85 -10.46 35.95
CA ASP A 646 -10.03 -9.70 34.99
C ASP A 646 -8.55 -9.83 35.31
N TYR A 647 -8.19 -9.64 36.59
CA TYR A 647 -6.80 -9.77 37.03
C TYR A 647 -6.23 -11.18 36.76
N ALA A 648 -7.03 -12.22 36.99
CA ALA A 648 -6.62 -13.59 36.68
C ALA A 648 -6.49 -13.84 35.18
N LEU A 649 -7.40 -13.32 34.34
CA LEU A 649 -7.37 -13.50 32.89
C LEU A 649 -6.23 -12.74 32.22
N ASP A 650 -5.97 -11.50 32.66
CA ASP A 650 -4.88 -10.64 32.19
C ASP A 650 -3.52 -11.24 32.54
N GLY A 651 -3.38 -11.75 33.78
CA GLY A 651 -2.18 -12.47 34.21
C GLY A 651 -1.91 -13.72 33.34
N LEU A 652 -2.95 -14.46 32.96
CA LEU A 652 -2.82 -15.60 32.05
C LEU A 652 -2.53 -15.17 30.59
N GLU A 653 -2.94 -13.97 30.17
CA GLU A 653 -2.59 -13.43 28.85
C GLU A 653 -1.11 -13.06 28.75
N ILE A 654 -0.52 -12.52 29.82
CA ILE A 654 0.95 -12.33 29.91
C ILE A 654 1.67 -13.67 29.74
N GLU A 655 1.18 -14.74 30.37
CA GLU A 655 1.76 -16.09 30.22
C GLU A 655 1.66 -16.62 28.78
N ASP A 656 0.53 -16.38 28.09
CA ASP A 656 0.38 -16.72 26.67
C ASP A 656 1.40 -15.97 25.78
N ALA A 657 1.66 -14.69 26.07
CA ALA A 657 2.66 -13.89 25.38
C ALA A 657 4.10 -14.41 25.64
N LEU A 658 4.43 -14.75 26.89
CA LEU A 658 5.73 -15.35 27.25
C LEU A 658 5.93 -16.73 26.59
N ILE A 659 4.87 -17.54 26.50
CA ILE A 659 4.88 -18.81 25.77
C ILE A 659 5.16 -18.57 24.28
N ALA A 660 4.55 -17.55 23.67
CA ALA A 660 4.80 -17.20 22.27
C ALA A 660 6.27 -16.82 22.01
N VAL A 661 6.87 -16.04 22.92
CA VAL A 661 8.31 -15.69 22.87
C VAL A 661 9.19 -16.95 22.94
N ASN A 662 8.94 -17.85 23.90
CA ASN A 662 9.75 -19.07 24.08
C ASN A 662 9.56 -20.08 22.93
N ARG A 663 8.35 -20.18 22.36
CA ARG A 663 8.05 -21.09 21.24
C ARG A 663 8.45 -20.55 19.88
N ALA A 664 8.84 -19.29 19.76
CA ALA A 664 9.26 -18.70 18.50
C ALA A 664 10.40 -19.52 17.85
N THR A 665 10.14 -20.02 16.63
CA THR A 665 11.12 -20.82 15.87
C THR A 665 11.78 -20.02 14.74
N THR A 666 11.20 -18.86 14.38
CA THR A 666 11.68 -17.96 13.31
C THR A 666 11.99 -16.56 13.86
N ASN A 667 12.62 -15.71 13.05
CA ASN A 667 12.96 -14.35 13.46
C ASN A 667 11.71 -13.45 13.52
N ASN A 668 10.80 -13.56 12.54
CA ASN A 668 9.56 -12.79 12.51
C ASN A 668 8.63 -13.18 13.66
N SER A 669 8.51 -14.49 13.94
CA SER A 669 7.71 -14.96 15.08
C SER A 669 8.26 -14.49 16.43
N LEU A 670 9.59 -14.38 16.57
CA LEU A 670 10.19 -13.85 17.80
C LEU A 670 9.97 -12.35 17.93
N LYS A 671 10.15 -11.59 16.83
CA LYS A 671 9.96 -10.13 16.81
C LYS A 671 8.52 -9.75 17.16
N ASN A 672 7.53 -10.36 16.52
CA ASN A 672 6.12 -10.06 16.79
C ASN A 672 5.72 -10.48 18.21
N ALA A 673 6.23 -11.61 18.71
CA ALA A 673 5.95 -12.05 20.08
C ALA A 673 6.54 -11.11 21.14
N LEU A 674 7.75 -10.59 20.92
CA LEU A 674 8.35 -9.62 21.84
C LEU A 674 7.59 -8.28 21.81
N VAL A 675 7.20 -7.78 20.63
CA VAL A 675 6.41 -6.52 20.51
C VAL A 675 5.05 -6.66 21.20
N ARG A 676 4.35 -7.77 20.98
CA ARG A 676 3.06 -8.02 21.65
C ARG A 676 3.21 -8.09 23.17
N LEU A 677 4.26 -8.76 23.66
CA LEU A 677 4.55 -8.82 25.10
C LEU A 677 4.76 -7.41 25.68
N ASP A 678 5.55 -6.58 25.00
CA ASP A 678 5.80 -5.18 25.38
C ASP A 678 4.50 -4.34 25.44
N SER A 679 3.69 -4.40 24.38
CA SER A 679 2.43 -3.64 24.29
C SER A 679 1.41 -4.07 25.33
N LEU A 680 1.25 -5.39 25.54
CA LEU A 680 0.33 -5.94 26.54
C LEU A 680 0.73 -5.50 27.95
N GLU A 681 2.02 -5.52 28.27
CA GLU A 681 2.49 -5.15 29.60
C GLU A 681 2.32 -3.67 29.90
N ASN A 682 2.57 -2.80 28.92
CA ASN A 682 2.34 -1.37 29.06
C ASN A 682 0.85 -1.04 29.23
N SER A 683 -0.02 -1.75 28.51
CA SER A 683 -1.48 -1.65 28.67
C SER A 683 -1.93 -2.08 30.06
N LEU A 684 -1.46 -3.23 30.55
CA LEU A 684 -1.84 -3.75 31.87
C LEU A 684 -1.26 -2.92 33.02
N LEU A 685 -0.07 -2.33 32.85
CA LEU A 685 0.48 -1.39 33.82
C LEU A 685 -0.45 -0.18 34.01
N LYS A 686 -0.94 0.38 32.90
CA LYS A 686 -1.89 1.48 32.92
C LYS A 686 -3.25 1.05 33.51
N LYS A 687 -3.74 -0.13 33.12
CA LYS A 687 -5.01 -0.72 33.63
C LYS A 687 -5.02 -0.87 35.15
N TYR A 688 -3.89 -1.20 35.76
CA TYR A 688 -3.77 -1.43 37.21
C TYR A 688 -3.03 -0.30 37.96
N GLU A 689 -2.74 0.82 37.32
CA GLU A 689 -2.04 1.97 37.91
C GLU A 689 -2.82 2.52 39.13
N GLY A 690 -2.13 2.81 40.23
CA GLY A 690 -2.78 3.32 41.45
C GLY A 690 -3.60 2.29 42.26
N THR A 691 -3.74 1.06 41.78
CA THR A 691 -4.30 -0.05 42.56
C THR A 691 -3.25 -0.62 43.52
N SER A 692 -3.65 -1.50 44.44
CA SER A 692 -2.69 -2.20 45.32
C SER A 692 -1.72 -3.13 44.57
N PHE A 693 -1.86 -3.28 43.24
CA PHE A 693 -1.12 -4.20 42.38
C PHE A 693 0.04 -3.58 41.56
N ASP A 694 0.26 -2.26 41.64
CA ASP A 694 1.13 -1.38 40.82
C ASP A 694 2.68 -1.63 40.85
N THR A 695 3.22 -2.51 41.69
CA THR A 695 4.65 -2.40 42.10
C THR A 695 5.71 -3.18 41.28
N LYS A 696 5.52 -3.57 39.99
CA LYS A 696 6.40 -4.59 39.36
C LYS A 696 6.88 -4.43 37.89
N THR A 697 6.93 -3.24 37.28
CA THR A 697 6.91 -3.16 35.80
C THR A 697 7.93 -2.25 35.08
N ASP A 698 8.98 -1.77 35.74
CA ASP A 698 9.78 -0.64 35.18
C ASP A 698 11.10 -0.99 34.45
N ASP A 699 11.32 -2.22 33.96
CA ASP A 699 12.65 -2.64 33.43
C ASP A 699 12.63 -3.31 32.03
N PHE A 700 11.53 -3.26 31.27
CA PHE A 700 11.44 -3.85 29.93
C PHE A 700 11.51 -2.79 28.83
N ASP A 701 12.53 -2.86 27.96
CA ASP A 701 12.73 -1.95 26.83
C ASP A 701 13.18 -2.77 25.60
N ILE A 702 12.24 -3.02 24.70
CA ILE A 702 12.43 -3.80 23.48
C ILE A 702 13.29 -3.08 22.41
N ASP A 703 13.58 -1.78 22.55
CA ASP A 703 14.37 -1.00 21.58
C ASP A 703 15.83 -1.48 21.47
N THR A 704 16.26 -2.36 22.36
CA THR A 704 17.59 -2.98 22.34
C THR A 704 17.72 -4.18 21.39
N VAL A 705 16.63 -4.69 20.82
CA VAL A 705 16.63 -5.87 19.93
C VAL A 705 17.13 -5.50 18.52
N LYS A 706 18.26 -6.07 18.10
CA LYS A 706 18.82 -5.89 16.75
C LYS A 706 18.37 -6.98 15.79
N ASP A 707 17.84 -6.61 14.63
CA ASP A 707 17.30 -7.54 13.63
C ASP A 707 18.32 -8.61 13.16
N ASN A 708 19.60 -8.24 13.03
CA ASN A 708 20.67 -9.16 12.62
C ASN A 708 21.03 -10.21 13.69
N LEU A 709 20.57 -10.01 14.93
CA LEU A 709 20.85 -10.85 16.09
C LEU A 709 19.64 -11.69 16.54
N LEU A 710 18.48 -11.55 15.91
CA LEU A 710 17.25 -12.29 16.24
C LEU A 710 17.47 -13.81 16.35
N ALA A 711 18.33 -14.38 15.50
CA ALA A 711 18.68 -15.80 15.57
C ALA A 711 19.47 -16.17 16.84
N LYS A 712 20.36 -15.28 17.31
CA LYS A 712 21.16 -15.48 18.53
C LYS A 712 20.32 -15.23 19.79
N TYR A 713 19.42 -14.24 19.78
CA TYR A 713 18.48 -14.04 20.88
C TYR A 713 17.58 -15.25 21.05
N ARG A 714 16.99 -15.75 19.94
CA ARG A 714 16.15 -16.96 19.96
C ARG A 714 16.87 -18.15 20.59
N GLU A 715 18.13 -18.38 20.22
CA GLU A 715 18.90 -19.50 20.75
C GLU A 715 19.26 -19.31 22.22
N ALA A 716 19.72 -18.11 22.61
CA ALA A 716 20.06 -17.80 23.99
C ALA A 716 18.83 -17.89 24.92
N ILE A 717 17.67 -17.40 24.46
CA ILE A 717 16.39 -17.55 25.16
C ILE A 717 16.03 -19.04 25.27
N ARG A 718 16.18 -19.83 24.21
CA ARG A 718 15.90 -21.28 24.22
C ARG A 718 16.83 -22.08 25.14
N GLU A 719 18.08 -21.67 25.30
CA GLU A 719 19.06 -22.39 26.14
C GLU A 719 18.98 -22.03 27.63
N ALA A 720 18.32 -20.93 27.98
CA ALA A 720 18.15 -20.50 29.37
C ALA A 720 17.38 -21.55 30.23
N SER A 721 17.68 -21.65 31.54
CA SER A 721 16.89 -22.47 32.46
C SER A 721 15.47 -21.92 32.59
N VAL A 722 14.49 -22.78 32.89
CA VAL A 722 13.07 -22.37 33.03
C VAL A 722 12.90 -21.24 34.04
N GLU A 723 13.63 -21.28 35.16
CA GLU A 723 13.66 -20.18 36.14
C GLU A 723 14.01 -18.81 35.51
N ASN A 724 14.86 -18.81 34.47
CA ASN A 724 15.30 -17.60 33.76
C ASN A 724 14.46 -17.29 32.50
N LYS A 725 13.48 -18.11 32.15
CA LYS A 725 12.61 -17.92 30.96
C LYS A 725 11.24 -17.38 31.31
N ASN A 726 10.94 -17.38 32.61
CA ASN A 726 9.62 -17.08 33.15
C ASN A 726 9.50 -15.62 33.60
N GLN A 727 10.56 -14.83 33.48
CA GLN A 727 10.57 -13.45 33.97
C GLN A 727 11.09 -12.49 32.92
N ARG A 728 10.43 -11.34 32.88
CA ARG A 728 10.59 -10.27 31.90
C ARG A 728 12.01 -9.68 31.90
N SER A 729 12.55 -9.48 33.10
CA SER A 729 13.93 -9.03 33.34
C SER A 729 14.99 -9.95 32.73
N ASP A 730 14.72 -11.26 32.65
CA ASP A 730 15.70 -12.23 32.17
C ASP A 730 15.80 -12.23 30.65
N ILE A 731 14.67 -12.07 29.94
CA ILE A 731 14.66 -11.90 28.48
C ILE A 731 15.47 -10.65 28.10
N GLN A 732 15.27 -9.55 28.83
CA GLN A 732 16.01 -8.30 28.61
C GLN A 732 17.51 -8.45 28.89
N ALA A 733 17.88 -9.16 29.96
CA ALA A 733 19.27 -9.44 30.29
C ALA A 733 19.96 -10.25 29.19
N ILE A 734 19.26 -11.24 28.61
CA ILE A 734 19.78 -12.07 27.52
C ILE A 734 20.02 -11.22 26.25
N ILE A 735 19.07 -10.38 25.86
CA ILE A 735 19.19 -9.49 24.68
C ILE A 735 20.41 -8.57 24.84
N THR A 736 20.54 -7.94 26.02
CA THR A 736 21.64 -7.04 26.35
C THR A 736 23.01 -7.76 26.29
N GLN A 737 23.10 -8.97 26.83
CA GLN A 737 24.34 -9.74 26.82
C GLN A 737 24.79 -10.12 25.40
N VAL A 738 23.85 -10.57 24.55
CA VAL A 738 24.13 -10.96 23.16
C VAL A 738 24.61 -9.76 22.33
N ASN A 739 24.03 -8.58 22.55
CA ASN A 739 24.45 -7.34 21.90
C ASN A 739 25.91 -6.98 22.17
N ASN A 740 26.32 -7.04 23.44
CA ASN A 740 27.68 -6.67 23.85
C ASN A 740 28.71 -7.67 23.32
N ALA A 741 28.38 -8.97 23.33
CA ALA A 741 29.27 -10.01 22.85
C ALA A 741 29.62 -9.92 21.35
N GLU A 742 28.69 -9.46 20.49
CA GLU A 742 28.97 -9.31 19.05
C GLU A 742 29.93 -8.15 18.76
N ALA A 743 29.74 -7.00 19.43
CA ALA A 743 30.59 -5.82 19.23
C ALA A 743 32.04 -6.07 19.68
N ASP A 744 32.22 -6.72 20.83
CA ASP A 744 33.55 -7.02 21.38
C ASP A 744 34.31 -8.04 20.54
N ALA A 745 33.62 -9.04 19.97
CA ALA A 745 34.25 -10.06 19.13
C ALA A 745 34.81 -9.47 17.82
N LEU A 746 34.08 -8.56 17.17
CA LEU A 746 34.50 -7.93 15.91
C LEU A 746 35.67 -6.96 16.10
N LEU A 747 35.64 -6.16 17.17
CA LEU A 747 36.77 -5.28 17.51
C LEU A 747 38.02 -6.09 17.88
N THR A 748 37.87 -7.18 18.63
CA THR A 748 38.98 -8.09 18.97
C THR A 748 39.62 -8.65 17.69
N ASN A 749 38.83 -9.10 16.72
CA ASN A 749 39.36 -9.63 15.46
C ASN A 749 40.20 -8.60 14.68
N VAL A 750 39.84 -7.32 14.71
CA VAL A 750 40.60 -6.23 14.07
C VAL A 750 41.87 -5.92 14.84
N THR A 751 41.80 -5.81 16.17
CA THR A 751 42.95 -5.43 17.01
C THR A 751 43.95 -6.56 17.24
N SER A 752 43.53 -7.83 17.12
CA SER A 752 44.38 -9.01 17.32
C SER A 752 44.92 -9.63 16.02
N ALA A 753 44.65 -9.02 14.86
CA ALA A 753 45.11 -9.55 13.58
C ALA A 753 46.64 -9.51 13.47
N ASN A 754 47.26 -10.66 13.20
CA ASN A 754 48.72 -10.79 13.25
C ASN A 754 49.39 -10.71 11.87
N ASN A 755 48.59 -10.64 10.81
CA ASN A 755 49.05 -10.49 9.44
C ASN A 755 48.03 -9.74 8.58
N ALA A 756 48.46 -9.31 7.39
CA ALA A 756 47.65 -8.50 6.49
C ALA A 756 46.38 -9.20 5.99
N ASP A 757 46.39 -10.54 5.86
CA ASP A 757 45.22 -11.28 5.38
C ASP A 757 44.16 -11.43 6.48
N GLU A 758 44.58 -11.67 7.72
CA GLU A 758 43.71 -11.66 8.90
C GLU A 758 43.07 -10.29 9.13
N LEU A 759 43.86 -9.21 9.05
CA LEU A 759 43.36 -7.85 9.25
C LEU A 759 42.37 -7.47 8.14
N LEU A 760 42.70 -7.74 6.88
CA LEU A 760 41.80 -7.51 5.75
C LEU A 760 40.47 -8.26 5.92
N LYS A 761 40.51 -9.52 6.36
CA LYS A 761 39.31 -10.31 6.63
C LYS A 761 38.49 -9.72 7.77
N ALA A 762 39.14 -9.29 8.86
CA ALA A 762 38.48 -8.67 9.99
C ALA A 762 37.82 -7.33 9.63
N LEU A 763 38.52 -6.47 8.88
CA LEU A 763 37.99 -5.20 8.39
C LEU A 763 36.80 -5.42 7.45
N LYS A 764 36.88 -6.37 6.51
CA LYS A 764 35.75 -6.72 5.63
C LYS A 764 34.52 -7.26 6.37
N ALA A 765 34.72 -7.87 7.54
CA ALA A 765 33.63 -8.38 8.38
C ALA A 765 33.06 -7.32 9.34
N TYR A 766 33.68 -6.14 9.42
CA TYR A 766 33.24 -5.07 10.31
C TYR A 766 32.02 -4.35 9.72
N PRO A 767 30.90 -4.22 10.46
CA PRO A 767 29.67 -3.63 9.96
C PRO A 767 29.86 -2.19 9.46
N ASN A 768 29.21 -1.85 8.34
CA ASN A 768 29.16 -0.50 7.76
C ASN A 768 30.51 0.10 7.30
N LEU A 769 31.57 -0.71 7.20
CA LEU A 769 32.89 -0.26 6.77
C LEU A 769 33.01 -0.26 5.23
N LYS A 770 33.37 0.89 4.63
CA LYS A 770 33.50 1.10 3.18
C LYS A 770 34.95 1.17 2.72
N GLY A 771 35.20 0.87 1.45
CA GLY A 771 36.50 1.05 0.80
C GLY A 771 37.56 0.01 1.14
N VAL A 772 37.20 -1.13 1.75
CA VAL A 772 38.17 -2.17 2.13
C VAL A 772 38.51 -3.07 0.93
N ALA A 773 39.60 -2.75 0.23
CA ALA A 773 40.08 -3.50 -0.93
C ALA A 773 41.35 -4.34 -0.68
N ASP A 774 41.40 -5.54 -1.27
CA ASP A 774 42.51 -6.52 -1.13
C ASP A 774 43.84 -5.96 -1.63
N ILE A 775 43.80 -5.13 -2.67
CA ILE A 775 44.98 -4.50 -3.28
C ILE A 775 45.73 -3.56 -2.31
N ASN A 776 45.07 -3.15 -1.22
CA ASN A 776 45.62 -2.24 -0.21
C ASN A 776 45.98 -2.95 1.11
N LYS A 777 45.84 -4.29 1.17
CA LYS A 777 46.02 -5.07 2.42
C LYS A 777 47.35 -4.87 3.14
N ALA A 778 48.44 -4.73 2.38
CA ALA A 778 49.77 -4.50 2.94
C ALA A 778 49.87 -3.14 3.65
N VAL A 779 49.09 -2.15 3.19
CA VAL A 779 49.07 -0.80 3.74
C VAL A 779 48.13 -0.71 4.94
N TYR A 780 46.99 -1.41 4.93
CA TYR A 780 46.18 -1.58 6.16
C TYR A 780 47.01 -2.15 7.30
N PHE A 781 47.83 -3.17 7.01
CA PHE A 781 48.66 -3.80 8.04
C PHE A 781 49.83 -2.94 8.53
N SER A 782 50.20 -1.89 7.78
CA SER A 782 51.20 -0.92 8.23
C SER A 782 50.62 0.18 9.12
N GLU A 783 49.28 0.32 9.15
CA GLU A 783 48.59 1.20 10.09
C GLU A 783 48.43 0.53 11.45
N ASP A 784 48.49 1.33 12.51
CA ASP A 784 48.22 0.87 13.87
C ASP A 784 46.72 0.92 14.19
N PHE A 785 46.12 -0.27 14.34
CA PHE A 785 44.75 -0.48 14.79
C PHE A 785 44.65 -0.87 16.28
N SER A 786 45.74 -0.95 17.03
CA SER A 786 45.75 -1.54 18.40
C SER A 786 45.06 -0.70 19.48
N ALA A 787 44.81 0.60 19.23
CA ALA A 787 44.21 1.54 20.17
C ALA A 787 42.94 2.21 19.65
N VAL A 788 42.30 1.62 18.63
CA VAL A 788 41.13 2.19 17.96
C VAL A 788 39.83 1.78 18.64
N THR A 789 38.89 2.71 18.73
CA THR A 789 37.49 2.39 19.07
C THR A 789 36.73 1.94 17.82
N ALA A 790 35.52 1.42 18.00
CA ALA A 790 34.62 1.09 16.90
C ALA A 790 34.44 2.25 15.88
N SER A 791 34.39 3.51 16.37
CA SER A 791 34.20 4.70 15.53
C SER A 791 35.42 5.13 14.72
N ASP A 792 36.63 4.65 15.06
CA ASP A 792 37.87 5.14 14.45
C ASP A 792 38.28 4.36 13.19
N ILE A 793 37.70 3.18 12.96
CA ILE A 793 38.16 2.20 11.97
C ILE A 793 37.98 2.71 10.52
N GLN A 794 36.89 3.41 10.19
CA GLN A 794 36.64 3.93 8.83
C GLN A 794 37.65 4.99 8.40
N ALA A 795 38.02 5.89 9.32
CA ALA A 795 38.99 6.94 9.05
C ALA A 795 40.37 6.36 8.73
N LYS A 796 40.76 5.30 9.45
CA LYS A 796 42.01 4.56 9.22
C LYS A 796 42.05 3.88 7.86
N VAL A 797 40.97 3.18 7.47
CA VAL A 797 40.87 2.54 6.15
C VAL A 797 41.00 3.56 5.00
N ASN A 798 40.32 4.70 5.09
CA ASN A 798 40.39 5.74 4.07
C ASN A 798 41.80 6.31 3.93
N THR A 799 42.48 6.53 5.06
CA THR A 799 43.86 6.99 5.09
C THR A 799 44.80 5.98 4.42
N SER A 800 44.69 4.69 4.76
CA SER A 800 45.48 3.64 4.14
C SER A 800 45.26 3.54 2.63
N ASN A 801 44.02 3.72 2.16
CA ASN A 801 43.69 3.66 0.73
C ASN A 801 44.41 4.73 -0.08
N ILE A 802 44.52 5.95 0.46
CA ILE A 802 45.23 7.05 -0.18
C ILE A 802 46.73 6.78 -0.18
N VAL A 803 47.30 6.39 0.97
CA VAL A 803 48.72 6.04 1.10
C VAL A 803 49.11 4.92 0.12
N ALA A 804 48.22 3.96 -0.11
CA ALA A 804 48.46 2.83 -0.98
C ALA A 804 48.70 3.23 -2.45
N ILE A 805 48.19 4.37 -2.92
CA ILE A 805 48.45 4.88 -4.28
C ILE A 805 49.96 5.02 -4.51
N GLY A 806 50.70 5.48 -3.49
CA GLY A 806 52.14 5.75 -3.58
C GLY A 806 52.99 4.49 -3.71
N THR A 807 52.45 3.32 -3.35
CA THR A 807 53.17 2.03 -3.40
C THR A 807 53.10 1.36 -4.77
N ALA A 808 52.25 1.83 -5.67
CA ALA A 808 52.02 1.19 -6.96
C ALA A 808 53.24 1.22 -7.88
N THR A 809 53.45 0.16 -8.64
CA THR A 809 54.60 -0.02 -9.54
C THR A 809 54.25 0.04 -11.02
N THR A 810 52.96 -0.10 -11.35
CA THR A 810 52.45 -0.05 -12.72
C THR A 810 51.23 0.88 -12.81
N GLY A 811 50.94 1.41 -14.01
CA GLY A 811 49.80 2.30 -14.20
C GLY A 811 48.46 1.63 -13.89
N SER A 812 48.32 0.36 -14.27
CA SER A 812 47.11 -0.41 -13.96
C SER A 812 46.93 -0.62 -12.45
N GLU A 813 48.02 -0.74 -11.70
CA GLU A 813 47.98 -0.83 -10.23
C GLU A 813 47.56 0.49 -9.58
N VAL A 814 48.06 1.63 -10.07
CA VAL A 814 47.60 2.96 -9.61
C VAL A 814 46.11 3.14 -9.89
N LEU A 815 45.67 2.80 -11.10
CA LEU A 815 44.26 2.89 -11.50
C LEU A 815 43.35 2.07 -10.58
N ALA A 816 43.74 0.83 -10.31
CA ALA A 816 42.99 -0.06 -9.43
C ALA A 816 42.86 0.51 -8.00
N LYS A 817 43.92 1.14 -7.48
CA LYS A 817 43.92 1.75 -6.13
C LYS A 817 43.12 3.05 -6.05
N LEU A 818 43.13 3.87 -7.12
CA LEU A 818 42.29 5.07 -7.21
C LEU A 818 40.80 4.71 -7.25
N ASN A 819 40.43 3.62 -7.93
CA ASN A 819 39.05 3.17 -8.01
C ASN A 819 38.47 2.72 -6.66
N VAL A 820 39.31 2.27 -5.72
CA VAL A 820 38.88 1.92 -4.34
C VAL A 820 38.26 3.12 -3.62
N LEU A 821 38.65 4.34 -3.99
CA LEU A 821 38.17 5.59 -3.42
C LEU A 821 36.93 6.16 -4.13
N GLU A 822 36.41 5.48 -5.16
CA GLU A 822 35.20 5.86 -5.90
C GLU A 822 35.25 7.31 -6.46
N LEU A 823 36.41 7.69 -6.99
CA LEU A 823 36.68 9.04 -7.50
C LEU A 823 36.06 9.29 -8.89
N LYS A 824 35.75 10.55 -9.23
CA LYS A 824 35.06 10.93 -10.47
C LYS A 824 36.00 11.09 -11.66
N ASN A 825 37.21 11.59 -11.43
CA ASN A 825 38.13 12.03 -12.50
C ASN A 825 39.14 10.96 -12.94
N VAL A 826 38.81 9.68 -12.75
CA VAL A 826 39.69 8.57 -13.12
C VAL A 826 39.48 8.18 -14.58
N VAL A 827 40.50 8.38 -15.42
CA VAL A 827 40.49 8.03 -16.85
C VAL A 827 41.47 6.90 -17.12
N SER A 828 40.96 5.73 -17.51
CA SER A 828 41.77 4.51 -17.67
C SER A 828 42.89 4.65 -18.71
N ALA A 829 42.67 5.42 -19.77
CA ALA A 829 43.68 5.70 -20.79
C ALA A 829 44.93 6.43 -20.23
N ASN A 830 44.78 7.14 -19.11
CA ASN A 830 45.82 7.99 -18.53
C ASN A 830 46.62 7.30 -17.41
N GLN A 831 46.45 5.98 -17.24
CA GLN A 831 47.09 5.19 -16.19
C GLN A 831 48.62 5.35 -16.09
N VAL A 832 49.31 5.59 -17.21
CA VAL A 832 50.78 5.81 -17.22
C VAL A 832 51.13 7.14 -16.57
N ALA A 833 50.36 8.21 -16.83
CA ALA A 833 50.61 9.50 -16.21
C ALA A 833 50.26 9.50 -14.72
N TYR A 834 49.24 8.74 -14.32
CA TYR A 834 48.95 8.54 -12.90
C TYR A 834 50.09 7.81 -12.18
N LEU A 835 50.77 6.89 -12.87
CA LEU A 835 51.98 6.24 -12.35
C LEU A 835 53.10 7.24 -12.10
N ASP A 836 53.31 8.17 -13.02
CA ASP A 836 54.33 9.21 -12.88
C ASP A 836 53.99 10.19 -11.73
N ALA A 837 52.71 10.44 -11.48
CA ALA A 837 52.21 11.36 -10.44
C ALA A 837 51.89 10.70 -9.08
N LYS A 838 52.05 9.38 -8.94
CA LYS A 838 51.58 8.61 -7.78
C LYS A 838 52.02 9.14 -6.42
N THR A 839 53.23 9.71 -6.33
CA THR A 839 53.78 10.25 -5.08
C THR A 839 53.03 11.49 -4.63
N SER A 840 52.63 12.36 -5.57
CA SER A 840 51.82 13.54 -5.27
C SER A 840 50.41 13.14 -4.88
N LEU A 841 49.80 12.21 -5.61
CA LEU A 841 48.45 11.69 -5.32
C LEU A 841 48.36 11.02 -3.93
N ALA A 842 49.40 10.32 -3.51
CA ALA A 842 49.45 9.66 -2.20
C ALA A 842 49.76 10.61 -1.01
N ALA A 843 50.18 11.85 -1.29
CA ALA A 843 50.46 12.86 -0.28
C ALA A 843 49.23 13.69 0.11
N GLU A 844 48.11 13.47 -0.58
CA GLU A 844 46.87 14.20 -0.33
C GLU A 844 46.23 13.79 1.00
N SER A 845 45.51 14.73 1.61
CA SER A 845 44.94 14.54 2.96
C SER A 845 43.65 13.73 2.99
N ASN A 846 42.93 13.65 1.86
CA ASN A 846 41.68 12.92 1.72
C ASN A 846 41.36 12.63 0.24
N ALA A 847 40.31 11.85 -0.01
CA ALA A 847 39.88 11.42 -1.34
C ALA A 847 39.50 12.57 -2.29
N ALA A 848 38.89 13.65 -1.78
CA ALA A 848 38.48 14.79 -2.60
C ALA A 848 39.68 15.58 -3.16
N ALA A 849 40.75 15.67 -2.39
CA ALA A 849 42.01 16.27 -2.84
C ALA A 849 42.67 15.43 -3.95
N VAL A 850 42.63 14.09 -3.85
CA VAL A 850 43.10 13.18 -4.91
C VAL A 850 42.32 13.36 -6.21
N ASP A 851 40.98 13.45 -6.14
CA ASP A 851 40.12 13.64 -7.31
C ASP A 851 40.47 14.91 -8.10
N THR A 852 40.73 16.01 -7.38
CA THR A 852 41.12 17.30 -7.97
C THR A 852 42.46 17.19 -8.71
N ALA A 853 43.43 16.49 -8.13
CA ALA A 853 44.73 16.29 -8.75
C ALA A 853 44.65 15.46 -10.05
N LEU A 854 43.82 14.41 -10.09
CA LEU A 854 43.61 13.60 -11.29
C LEU A 854 43.06 14.39 -12.46
N LYS A 855 42.11 15.30 -12.20
CA LYS A 855 41.55 16.18 -13.22
C LYS A 855 42.66 17.01 -13.89
N GLY A 856 43.56 17.60 -13.11
CA GLY A 856 44.68 18.39 -13.62
C GLY A 856 45.61 17.59 -14.54
N ILE A 857 45.88 16.32 -14.22
CA ILE A 857 46.70 15.43 -15.05
C ILE A 857 46.01 15.13 -16.39
N ASN A 858 44.71 14.84 -16.37
CA ASN A 858 43.94 14.51 -17.57
C ASN A 858 43.90 15.68 -18.57
N ASP A 859 43.66 16.89 -18.06
CA ASP A 859 43.58 18.10 -18.89
C ASP A 859 44.90 18.34 -19.64
N GLN A 860 46.06 18.15 -18.99
CA GLN A 860 47.38 18.34 -19.61
C GLN A 860 47.72 17.31 -20.70
N LEU A 861 47.27 16.06 -20.54
CA LEU A 861 47.47 15.00 -21.54
C LEU A 861 46.67 15.26 -22.81
N ALA A 862 45.41 15.68 -22.67
CA ALA A 862 44.55 16.02 -23.79
C ALA A 862 45.16 17.16 -24.64
N GLU A 863 45.71 18.18 -23.99
CA GLU A 863 46.41 19.28 -24.67
C GLU A 863 47.64 18.80 -25.45
N SER A 864 48.47 17.95 -24.85
CA SER A 864 49.70 17.44 -25.47
C SER A 864 49.41 16.56 -26.70
N ALA A 865 48.36 15.74 -26.64
CA ALA A 865 47.95 14.87 -27.75
C ALA A 865 47.49 15.68 -28.97
N ALA A 866 46.71 16.74 -28.75
CA ALA A 866 46.22 17.59 -29.84
C ALA A 866 47.36 18.38 -30.52
N VAL A 867 48.37 18.84 -29.78
CA VAL A 867 49.58 19.46 -30.38
C VAL A 867 50.34 18.46 -31.25
N LYS A 868 50.50 17.21 -30.78
CA LYS A 868 51.16 16.16 -31.56
C LYS A 868 50.40 15.85 -32.85
N ALA A 869 49.08 15.78 -32.81
CA ALA A 869 48.27 15.54 -34.00
C ALA A 869 48.45 16.63 -35.08
N ILE A 870 48.63 17.89 -34.67
CA ILE A 870 48.96 18.99 -35.59
C ILE A 870 50.36 18.80 -36.20
N ASN A 871 51.33 18.35 -35.42
CA ASN A 871 52.69 18.09 -35.89
C ASN A 871 52.77 16.90 -36.86
N ASP A 872 51.97 15.87 -36.65
CA ASP A 872 51.95 14.67 -37.48
C ASP A 872 51.12 14.83 -38.77
N ALA A 873 50.25 15.85 -38.83
CA ALA A 873 49.33 16.04 -39.94
C ALA A 873 50.06 16.22 -41.29
N THR A 874 49.57 15.56 -42.33
CA THR A 874 50.11 15.70 -43.69
C THR A 874 49.22 16.57 -44.57
N THR A 875 48.01 16.84 -44.11
CA THR A 875 47.00 17.63 -44.81
C THR A 875 46.40 18.71 -43.92
N ALA A 876 45.93 19.79 -44.54
CA ALA A 876 45.24 20.86 -43.83
C ALA A 876 43.97 20.37 -43.12
N THR A 877 43.29 19.36 -43.67
CA THR A 877 42.09 18.78 -43.05
C THR A 877 42.42 18.10 -41.72
N GLU A 878 43.55 17.41 -41.63
CA GLU A 878 44.03 16.80 -40.38
C GLU A 878 44.43 17.85 -39.35
N VAL A 879 45.16 18.90 -39.76
CA VAL A 879 45.48 20.05 -38.89
C VAL A 879 44.22 20.72 -38.37
N LYS A 880 43.23 20.93 -39.24
CA LYS A 880 41.94 21.51 -38.87
C LYS A 880 41.25 20.68 -37.78
N SER A 881 41.17 19.36 -37.96
CA SER A 881 40.55 18.46 -36.98
C SER A 881 41.25 18.51 -35.63
N ALA A 882 42.58 18.59 -35.61
CA ALA A 882 43.34 18.66 -34.36
C ALA A 882 43.21 20.02 -33.66
N LEU A 883 43.12 21.12 -34.43
CA LEU A 883 42.85 22.46 -33.89
C LEU A 883 41.44 22.60 -33.29
N ASP A 884 40.44 21.93 -33.88
CA ASP A 884 39.08 21.87 -33.33
C ASP A 884 39.09 21.24 -31.92
N THR A 885 39.93 20.22 -31.67
CA THR A 885 40.12 19.58 -30.35
C THR A 885 40.92 20.43 -29.37
N LEU A 886 41.97 21.12 -29.83
CA LEU A 886 42.83 21.97 -28.99
C LEU A 886 42.11 23.25 -28.49
N ALA A 887 40.97 23.57 -29.13
CA ALA A 887 40.05 24.65 -28.78
C ALA A 887 40.73 26.02 -28.59
N ILE A 888 41.58 26.41 -29.54
CA ILE A 888 42.21 27.74 -29.54
C ILE A 888 41.16 28.80 -29.92
N THR A 889 40.93 29.76 -29.03
CA THR A 889 39.87 30.77 -29.17
C THR A 889 39.92 31.53 -30.50
N GLU A 890 41.10 32.00 -30.93
CA GLU A 890 41.24 32.78 -32.17
C GLU A 890 40.87 31.99 -33.43
N TYR A 891 41.19 30.69 -33.46
CA TYR A 891 40.83 29.79 -34.55
C TYR A 891 39.32 29.52 -34.58
N LEU A 892 38.69 29.33 -33.42
CA LEU A 892 37.25 29.09 -33.33
C LEU A 892 36.43 30.31 -33.76
N ASN A 893 36.99 31.52 -33.66
CA ASN A 893 36.36 32.77 -34.11
C ASN A 893 36.33 32.94 -35.64
N VAL A 894 37.09 32.14 -36.39
CA VAL A 894 37.05 32.14 -37.88
C VAL A 894 35.87 31.30 -38.36
N THR A 895 35.21 31.76 -39.44
CA THR A 895 34.10 31.00 -40.06
C THR A 895 34.57 29.61 -40.51
N SER A 896 33.76 28.58 -40.28
CA SER A 896 34.11 27.19 -40.57
C SER A 896 34.58 26.95 -42.01
N ALA A 897 34.05 27.73 -42.97
CA ALA A 897 34.41 27.66 -44.39
C ALA A 897 35.85 28.10 -44.72
N ASP A 898 36.50 28.87 -43.84
CA ASP A 898 37.87 29.33 -44.02
C ASP A 898 38.86 28.69 -43.04
N ARG A 899 38.38 27.89 -42.08
CA ARG A 899 39.27 27.17 -41.15
C ARG A 899 40.20 26.19 -41.86
N ILE A 900 39.81 25.70 -43.03
CA ILE A 900 40.69 24.89 -43.88
C ILE A 900 41.87 25.71 -44.39
N PHE A 901 41.65 26.97 -44.79
CA PHE A 901 42.72 27.89 -45.17
C PHE A 901 43.65 28.19 -43.99
N ILE A 902 43.09 28.42 -42.79
CA ILE A 902 43.91 28.62 -41.58
C ILE A 902 44.75 27.36 -41.30
N ALA A 903 44.17 26.18 -41.45
CA ALA A 903 44.88 24.93 -41.27
C ALA A 903 45.94 24.69 -42.35
N GLU A 904 45.71 25.10 -43.60
CA GLU A 904 46.71 25.12 -44.69
C GLU A 904 47.90 26.00 -44.29
N GLN A 905 47.65 27.20 -43.78
CA GLN A 905 48.68 28.14 -43.37
C GLN A 905 49.41 27.72 -42.09
N VAL A 906 48.73 27.07 -41.14
CA VAL A 906 49.37 26.50 -39.95
C VAL A 906 50.25 25.30 -40.33
N LEU A 907 49.80 24.48 -41.28
CA LEU A 907 50.58 23.39 -41.84
C LEU A 907 51.83 23.91 -42.56
N GLU A 908 51.68 24.95 -43.37
CA GLU A 908 52.77 25.63 -44.05
C GLU A 908 53.73 26.28 -43.05
N ALA A 909 53.24 27.01 -42.04
CA ALA A 909 54.06 27.62 -41.00
C ALA A 909 54.84 26.59 -40.18
N ARG A 910 54.30 25.38 -40.01
CA ARG A 910 55.03 24.25 -39.41
C ARG A 910 56.15 23.76 -40.33
N ASP A 911 55.91 23.69 -41.63
CA ASP A 911 56.82 23.11 -42.63
C ASP A 911 57.87 24.10 -43.16
N GLU A 912 57.60 25.40 -43.12
CA GLU A 912 58.46 26.50 -43.60
C GLU A 912 59.49 27.01 -42.58
N VAL A 913 59.50 26.50 -41.35
CA VAL A 913 60.47 26.93 -40.33
C VAL A 913 61.89 26.75 -40.87
N THR A 914 62.56 27.85 -41.26
CA THR A 914 63.78 27.89 -42.09
C THR A 914 65.07 27.42 -41.37
N SER A 915 64.98 26.44 -40.47
CA SER A 915 66.09 25.91 -39.68
C SER A 915 66.13 24.38 -39.72
N PRO A 916 67.31 23.72 -39.72
CA PRO A 916 67.42 22.28 -39.95
C PRO A 916 66.87 21.36 -38.83
N VAL A 917 66.19 21.89 -37.80
CA VAL A 917 66.04 21.17 -36.51
C VAL A 917 64.61 21.00 -35.97
N ALA A 918 63.54 21.62 -36.47
CA ALA A 918 62.19 21.19 -36.03
C ALA A 918 61.07 21.56 -37.01
N LYS A 919 60.41 20.54 -37.57
CA LYS A 919 59.14 20.63 -38.29
C LYS A 919 57.93 20.48 -37.34
N GLU A 920 58.08 20.87 -36.08
CA GLU A 920 57.13 20.54 -35.02
C GLU A 920 56.96 21.71 -34.05
N PHE A 921 55.71 22.00 -33.67
CA PHE A 921 55.38 22.92 -32.59
C PHE A 921 55.70 22.29 -31.23
N ALA A 922 56.38 23.03 -30.36
CA ALA A 922 56.81 22.53 -29.06
C ALA A 922 55.67 22.35 -28.04
N ASN A 923 54.61 23.18 -28.13
CA ASN A 923 53.48 23.18 -27.19
C ASN A 923 52.28 23.96 -27.77
N LYS A 924 51.17 23.96 -27.02
CA LYS A 924 49.92 24.67 -27.36
C LYS A 924 50.15 26.16 -27.63
N THR A 925 51.04 26.81 -26.89
CA THR A 925 51.36 28.23 -27.07
C THR A 925 52.00 28.50 -28.43
N ALA A 926 52.90 27.63 -28.89
CA ALA A 926 53.52 27.75 -30.21
C ALA A 926 52.51 27.56 -31.35
N VAL A 927 51.60 26.59 -31.21
CA VAL A 927 50.49 26.37 -32.16
C VAL A 927 49.58 27.60 -32.21
N ALA A 928 49.21 28.17 -31.06
CA ALA A 928 48.36 29.34 -30.98
C ALA A 928 48.97 30.57 -31.70
N ALA A 929 50.29 30.76 -31.62
CA ALA A 929 50.98 31.82 -32.34
C ALA A 929 50.92 31.66 -33.88
N ALA A 930 51.06 30.42 -34.37
CA ALA A 930 50.93 30.12 -35.80
C ALA A 930 49.50 30.34 -36.32
N VAL A 931 48.50 29.89 -35.55
CA VAL A 931 47.08 30.15 -35.81
C VAL A 931 46.80 31.65 -35.91
N SER A 932 47.34 32.44 -34.99
CA SER A 932 47.15 33.90 -34.99
C SER A 932 47.69 34.53 -36.27
N THR A 933 48.90 34.13 -36.69
CA THR A 933 49.55 34.59 -37.92
C THR A 933 48.73 34.22 -39.17
N ALA A 934 48.30 32.96 -39.27
CA ALA A 934 47.46 32.45 -40.36
C ALA A 934 46.12 33.20 -40.47
N THR A 935 45.53 33.56 -39.34
CA THR A 935 44.28 34.33 -39.28
C THR A 935 44.47 35.75 -39.80
N GLY A 936 45.63 36.36 -39.56
CA GLY A 936 46.04 37.63 -40.18
C GLY A 936 46.22 37.52 -41.70
N ALA A 937 46.89 36.47 -42.19
CA ALA A 937 47.10 36.24 -43.61
C ALA A 937 45.78 36.05 -44.38
N ARG A 938 44.85 35.27 -43.81
CA ARG A 938 43.48 35.11 -44.35
C ARG A 938 42.81 36.46 -44.57
N THR A 939 42.88 37.33 -43.57
CA THR A 939 42.24 38.65 -43.61
C THR A 939 42.83 39.49 -44.75
N THR A 940 44.16 39.51 -44.85
CA THR A 940 44.89 40.25 -45.90
C THR A 940 44.54 39.77 -47.30
N ALA A 941 44.42 38.45 -47.52
CA ALA A 941 44.12 37.88 -48.83
C ALA A 941 42.68 38.17 -49.30
N ILE A 942 41.69 38.17 -48.39
CA ILE A 942 40.31 38.58 -48.73
C ILE A 942 40.27 40.05 -49.13
N ASP A 943 40.92 40.90 -48.33
CA ASP A 943 40.94 42.34 -48.58
C ASP A 943 41.70 42.67 -49.87
N GLY A 944 42.77 41.95 -50.18
CA GLY A 944 43.55 42.13 -51.41
C GLY A 944 42.71 41.97 -52.67
N VAL A 945 41.88 40.93 -52.76
CA VAL A 945 41.03 40.68 -53.95
C VAL A 945 39.89 41.69 -54.06
N ASN A 946 39.23 42.01 -52.95
CA ASN A 946 38.13 42.98 -52.96
C ASN A 946 38.60 44.41 -53.29
N ASN A 947 39.90 44.71 -53.20
CA ASN A 947 40.47 46.03 -53.46
C ASN A 947 41.15 46.17 -54.83
N LEU A 948 41.03 45.18 -55.72
CA LEU A 948 41.57 45.24 -57.08
C LEU A 948 40.89 46.34 -57.93
N LYS A 949 41.61 46.86 -58.93
CA LYS A 949 41.13 47.90 -59.85
C LYS A 949 41.07 47.42 -61.28
N VAL A 950 40.18 48.03 -62.08
CA VAL A 950 39.95 47.62 -63.49
C VAL A 950 41.17 47.83 -64.38
N ASP A 951 42.04 48.79 -64.04
CA ASP A 951 43.25 49.13 -64.76
C ASP A 951 44.52 48.54 -64.14
N ASP A 952 44.38 47.72 -63.09
CA ASP A 952 45.51 46.96 -62.55
C ASP A 952 46.10 46.07 -63.65
N SER A 953 47.43 46.05 -63.71
CA SER A 953 48.11 45.18 -64.66
C SER A 953 47.72 43.71 -64.39
N LEU A 954 47.57 42.91 -65.44
CA LEU A 954 47.29 41.48 -65.31
C LEU A 954 48.30 40.74 -64.42
N THR A 955 49.55 41.23 -64.37
CA THR A 955 50.58 40.74 -63.45
C THR A 955 50.23 41.04 -61.98
N ASN A 956 49.74 42.23 -61.66
CA ASN A 956 49.33 42.59 -60.29
C ASN A 956 48.10 41.79 -59.85
N ILE A 957 47.10 41.67 -60.72
CA ILE A 957 45.90 40.88 -60.45
C ILE A 957 46.27 39.42 -60.21
N ALA A 958 47.10 38.84 -61.09
CA ALA A 958 47.58 37.46 -60.91
C ALA A 958 48.31 37.29 -59.56
N ASN A 959 49.12 38.26 -59.13
CA ASN A 959 49.82 38.21 -57.84
C ASN A 959 48.86 38.23 -56.65
N VAL A 960 47.80 39.04 -56.68
CA VAL A 960 46.80 39.08 -55.60
C VAL A 960 46.01 37.77 -55.55
N LEU A 961 45.64 37.21 -56.70
CA LEU A 961 44.96 35.91 -56.74
C LEU A 961 45.87 34.77 -56.28
N LEU A 962 47.16 34.85 -56.59
CA LEU A 962 48.16 33.90 -56.11
C LEU A 962 48.27 33.91 -54.58
N ALA A 963 48.11 35.07 -53.93
CA ALA A 963 48.08 35.17 -52.47
C ALA A 963 46.86 34.49 -51.81
N VAL A 964 45.83 34.14 -52.58
CA VAL A 964 44.67 33.34 -52.14
C VAL A 964 44.99 31.84 -52.16
N GLY A 965 46.12 31.44 -52.76
CA GLY A 965 46.64 30.07 -52.75
C GLY A 965 45.74 29.06 -53.47
N HIS A 966 45.07 29.46 -54.55
CA HIS A 966 44.22 28.54 -55.31
C HIS A 966 45.06 27.58 -56.17
N PRO A 967 44.81 26.25 -56.18
CA PRO A 967 45.67 25.27 -56.87
C PRO A 967 45.80 25.47 -58.37
N SER A 968 44.81 26.11 -59.00
CA SER A 968 44.85 26.36 -60.44
C SER A 968 45.76 27.53 -60.83
N LEU A 969 46.27 28.29 -59.87
CA LEU A 969 47.30 29.31 -60.09
C LEU A 969 48.64 28.66 -59.76
N THR A 970 49.54 28.63 -60.74
CA THR A 970 50.73 27.75 -60.73
C THR A 970 52.05 28.51 -60.69
N GLY A 971 52.03 29.83 -60.85
CA GLY A 971 53.17 30.72 -60.64
C GLY A 971 53.36 31.12 -59.19
N GLU A 972 54.38 31.93 -58.93
CA GLU A 972 54.65 32.48 -57.60
C GLU A 972 54.36 33.98 -57.58
N VAL A 973 53.97 34.50 -56.42
CA VAL A 973 53.71 35.94 -56.24
C VAL A 973 54.96 36.74 -56.65
N GLY A 974 54.80 37.66 -57.60
CA GLY A 974 55.86 38.49 -58.17
C GLY A 974 56.39 38.00 -59.52
N ALA A 975 56.14 36.75 -59.88
CA ALA A 975 56.52 36.17 -61.17
C ALA A 975 55.43 35.21 -61.70
N PRO A 976 54.21 35.72 -62.00
CA PRO A 976 53.11 34.89 -62.45
C PRO A 976 53.42 34.31 -63.84
N THR A 977 52.95 33.09 -64.09
CA THR A 977 53.08 32.47 -65.42
C THR A 977 52.14 33.12 -66.42
N ALA A 978 52.39 32.89 -67.71
CA ALA A 978 51.45 33.31 -68.75
C ALA A 978 50.05 32.70 -68.56
N GLY A 979 49.98 31.46 -68.05
CA GLY A 979 48.71 30.81 -67.69
C GLY A 979 47.98 31.55 -66.56
N ASP A 980 48.68 31.95 -65.50
CA ASP A 980 48.09 32.69 -64.38
C ASP A 980 47.58 34.07 -64.82
N THR A 981 48.27 34.73 -65.75
CA THR A 981 47.78 36.00 -66.30
C THR A 981 46.53 35.85 -67.16
N LEU A 982 46.34 34.70 -67.83
CA LEU A 982 45.10 34.40 -68.56
C LEU A 982 43.95 34.15 -67.59
N ILE A 983 44.21 33.43 -66.49
CA ILE A 983 43.23 33.21 -65.42
C ILE A 983 42.87 34.55 -64.75
N ALA A 984 43.85 35.41 -64.52
CA ALA A 984 43.64 36.75 -63.97
C ALA A 984 42.80 37.63 -64.90
N ASP A 985 43.05 37.60 -66.21
CA ASP A 985 42.26 38.35 -67.22
C ASP A 985 40.81 37.86 -67.28
N ALA A 986 40.59 36.54 -67.25
CA ALA A 986 39.25 35.98 -67.21
C ALA A 986 38.53 36.30 -65.89
N PHE A 987 39.25 36.19 -64.77
CA PHE A 987 38.72 36.49 -63.44
C PHE A 987 38.33 37.96 -63.32
N ILE A 988 39.22 38.89 -63.66
CA ILE A 988 38.94 40.33 -63.54
C ILE A 988 37.79 40.74 -64.47
N THR A 989 37.68 40.15 -65.67
CA THR A 989 36.57 40.40 -66.61
C THR A 989 35.23 39.89 -66.09
N SER A 990 35.24 38.88 -65.20
CA SER A 990 34.03 38.37 -64.56
C SER A 990 33.54 39.22 -63.38
N LEU A 991 34.37 40.14 -62.87
CA LEU A 991 34.03 40.97 -61.72
C LEU A 991 33.25 42.22 -62.11
N THR A 992 32.43 42.69 -61.18
CA THR A 992 31.75 43.99 -61.27
C THR A 992 32.57 45.09 -60.61
N PHE A 993 32.77 46.18 -61.35
CA PHE A 993 33.49 47.36 -60.88
C PHE A 993 32.54 48.52 -60.61
N LYS A 994 32.83 49.26 -59.54
CA LYS A 994 32.18 50.50 -59.19
C LYS A 994 33.25 51.56 -58.99
N ASP A 995 33.14 52.66 -59.74
CA ASP A 995 34.12 53.76 -59.74
C ASP A 995 35.58 53.32 -60.02
N GLY A 996 35.76 52.21 -60.75
CA GLY A 996 37.06 51.66 -61.15
C GLY A 996 37.67 50.66 -60.18
N GLU A 997 37.07 50.44 -59.00
CA GLU A 997 37.46 49.42 -58.02
C GLU A 997 36.43 48.27 -58.00
N VAL A 998 36.84 47.07 -57.57
CA VAL A 998 35.91 45.94 -57.41
C VAL A 998 34.86 46.30 -56.35
N ASP A 999 33.58 46.05 -56.64
CA ASP A 999 32.54 46.16 -55.60
C ASP A 999 32.76 45.02 -54.58
N PRO A 1000 33.02 45.30 -53.28
CA PRO A 1000 33.41 44.27 -52.32
C PRO A 1000 32.34 43.19 -52.18
N GLN A 1001 32.65 42.00 -52.67
CA GLN A 1001 31.67 40.92 -52.83
C GLN A 1001 32.09 39.61 -52.15
N PHE A 1002 33.37 39.43 -51.86
CA PHE A 1002 33.86 38.21 -51.24
C PHE A 1002 34.01 38.37 -49.72
N ARG A 1003 33.40 37.46 -48.95
CA ARG A 1003 33.50 37.43 -47.48
C ARG A 1003 34.35 36.28 -46.93
N SER A 1004 34.81 35.39 -47.80
CA SER A 1004 35.60 34.21 -47.46
C SER A 1004 36.59 33.90 -48.58
N ILE A 1005 37.71 33.26 -48.22
CA ILE A 1005 38.71 32.79 -49.19
C ILE A 1005 38.09 31.73 -50.10
N SER A 1006 37.25 30.87 -49.53
CA SER A 1006 36.52 29.85 -50.30
C SER A 1006 35.62 30.44 -51.39
N ALA A 1007 34.95 31.57 -51.14
CA ALA A 1007 34.14 32.24 -52.17
C ALA A 1007 35.01 32.82 -53.30
N ILE A 1008 36.18 33.37 -52.96
CA ILE A 1008 37.14 33.89 -53.94
C ILE A 1008 37.65 32.75 -54.83
N ARG A 1009 38.10 31.65 -54.22
CA ARG A 1009 38.60 30.45 -54.92
C ARG A 1009 37.55 29.86 -55.88
N ALA A 1010 36.29 29.82 -55.47
CA ALA A 1010 35.19 29.38 -56.32
C ALA A 1010 35.00 30.31 -57.55
N ALA A 1011 35.07 31.62 -57.35
CA ALA A 1011 34.97 32.58 -58.46
C ALA A 1011 36.17 32.48 -59.42
N ILE A 1012 37.38 32.23 -58.91
CA ILE A 1012 38.56 31.93 -59.74
C ILE A 1012 38.27 30.71 -60.61
N THR A 1013 37.78 29.62 -60.03
CA THR A 1013 37.47 28.39 -60.77
C THR A 1013 36.39 28.60 -61.84
N ALA A 1014 35.37 29.41 -61.56
CA ALA A 1014 34.33 29.74 -62.54
C ALA A 1014 34.85 30.59 -63.72
N ALA A 1015 35.92 31.36 -63.51
CA ALA A 1015 36.56 32.16 -64.54
C ALA A 1015 37.52 31.36 -65.44
N GLN A 1016 37.95 30.16 -65.00
CA GLN A 1016 38.76 29.22 -65.79
C GLN A 1016 37.91 28.43 -66.76
#